data_AF-A0A7K2CRL8-F1
#
_entry.id   AF-A0A7K2CRL8-F1
#
_cell.length_a   1.000
_cell.length_b   1.000
_cell.length_c   1.000
_cell.angle_alpha   90.00
_cell.angle_beta   90.00
_cell.angle_gamma   90.00
#
_symmetry.space_group_name_H-M   'P 1'
#
loop_
_entity.id
_entity.type
_entity.pdbx_description
1 polymer ?
#
loop_
_entity_poly.entity_id
_entity_poly.type
_entity_poly.pdbx_seq_one_letter_code
_entity_poly.pdbx_strand_id
1 'polypeptide(L)'
;MANLKAGERVLIHAGTGGVGMAAVQLAQAIGAEVFATTSAPKQAYLKSLGVKHVFDSRQTKFGEEILQATGGEGVHLVLNSLTGPGFIDASLSCLAQGGRFVEMARVDILSQEEMAAARPDVAYWILELDVLKESDQAQAGDSLKRVMEQVAAGELNPLVYTRWSLVEASSAMKYMQAARHIGKMVLANSALETGRLRDDRTYLVTGGLGGIGVAVAGWLADRGAGAIVLNGRRDPDPEAEEAIEELCQQGAAVSVELADVTDTEAIDQMLARIDANLPPLGGVIHSVGVLSDGAITNQTWDKFEEVLWPKMLGAWHLHRATEHLDLDMFVLFSSAAGVRGNPGQSNHAAANAFLDQLAAHRRSLGLPGQAIAWGAWSGLGEAEEQRERIGEQLEAGGRGWISPELGLKALDHLVRQDVTMGMVAVVDWQVVGEGSDAQSPLFAELLSASGDGSAGATESAADVLEELRNATASEREQTLVSFLQQELQAVMRLPEQPETSAVFADLGMDSLMVVELRNRLNRAFAGECTVSNTAIFNYPNITGLARHLAKEFGQPGEVAEPAEAVELSLPRLVQSEEEEIAIVGMACRFPGADDLSAYWRLLETGENTVTDGRLDGGSWEGVPGDPSADDPAYRMGSFIEGLDSFDPQFFRVSPKEAWTIDPLQRLLLETSWQAVEDAAIDPDRLKGSRGGVYAGLGVSEYRSVIERSGRVGAHLNTAGSVTVGRVAFSLGLEGPAVPLDLACASSLVAVHQAVESLRRGEIDLALVGGANVTLSTGVTGALVESGMLSPQGQCKSFDASADGYVRGEGCGVVVLKRLSDAEADSDRIWAVVRGSAVNQTGSGLAVTVPSGRAQERVMAEALARAGVEPNEVDYVEAHGAGTAVGDAIEASALAAVYGPGRREDRPVLIGSVKTNIGHLEGASAMASLIKVVLGMRHGTVPRHLHYTDPSPEIDWERTPLRVATEEIDWPQGEGRQSLAAVNAYGISGTNAHIVVEGYGAARDDADGQGLAWRPVGSPQQVSSDGPEAEGPSDSAGLRLLPLSAKTPEALKELAERYLSWLDGYGDELADAGAATDPLLSDMAWTASTGRSHFSCRAGLVFSDAESLRQQLRTLVDDGEGQAQTDKSAHEGGEGIVEASAAEYADGRAVAFESLFSGETRRRISLPAYPFQRKRYWVDASQ
;
A
#
# COMPACT_ATOMS: atom_id res chain seq x y z
N MET A 1 -28.41 -9.98 52.39
CA MET A 1 -27.14 -10.71 52.19
C MET A 1 -27.19 -12.12 52.79
N ALA A 2 -28.26 -12.91 52.62
CA ALA A 2 -28.37 -14.31 53.09
C ALA A 2 -27.78 -14.62 54.50
N ASN A 3 -28.02 -13.74 55.49
CA ASN A 3 -27.45 -13.81 56.85
C ASN A 3 -25.90 -13.85 56.92
N LEU A 4 -25.21 -13.15 56.03
CA LEU A 4 -23.75 -12.94 56.08
C LEU A 4 -23.34 -12.30 57.41
N LYS A 5 -22.28 -12.81 58.03
CA LYS A 5 -21.76 -12.34 59.33
C LYS A 5 -20.36 -11.75 59.19
N ALA A 6 -19.97 -10.94 60.17
CA ALA A 6 -18.59 -10.44 60.30
C ALA A 6 -17.60 -11.62 60.33
N GLY A 7 -16.50 -11.50 59.57
CA GLY A 7 -15.46 -12.53 59.44
C GLY A 7 -15.78 -13.66 58.44
N GLU A 8 -16.99 -13.72 57.86
CA GLU A 8 -17.27 -14.67 56.78
C GLU A 8 -16.68 -14.19 55.45
N ARG A 9 -16.35 -15.14 54.58
CA ARG A 9 -15.81 -14.90 53.22
C ARG A 9 -16.91 -14.94 52.19
N VAL A 10 -17.01 -13.91 51.34
CA VAL A 10 -18.02 -13.82 50.27
C VAL A 10 -17.36 -13.62 48.90
N LEU A 11 -17.79 -14.41 47.91
CA LEU A 11 -17.46 -14.20 46.50
C LEU A 11 -18.55 -13.36 45.82
N ILE A 12 -18.15 -12.23 45.25
CA ILE A 12 -19.03 -11.30 44.52
C ILE A 12 -18.59 -11.25 43.06
N HIS A 13 -19.43 -11.79 42.17
CA HIS A 13 -19.15 -11.73 40.74
C HIS A 13 -19.47 -10.35 40.15
N ALA A 14 -18.72 -9.98 39.09
CA ALA A 14 -18.85 -8.68 38.41
C ALA A 14 -18.75 -7.49 39.39
N GLY A 15 -17.73 -7.50 40.25
CA GLY A 15 -17.61 -6.57 41.39
C GLY A 15 -17.59 -5.08 41.00
N THR A 16 -17.20 -4.74 39.78
CA THR A 16 -17.20 -3.34 39.27
C THR A 16 -18.52 -2.93 38.61
N GLY A 17 -19.49 -3.83 38.49
CA GLY A 17 -20.84 -3.48 38.05
C GLY A 17 -21.63 -2.79 39.18
N GLY A 18 -22.72 -2.10 38.84
CA GLY A 18 -23.52 -1.37 39.84
C GLY A 18 -24.01 -2.22 41.01
N VAL A 19 -24.48 -3.44 40.75
CA VAL A 19 -24.94 -4.37 41.80
C VAL A 19 -23.74 -4.93 42.59
N GLY A 20 -22.65 -5.29 41.90
CA GLY A 20 -21.43 -5.80 42.52
C GLY A 20 -20.82 -4.81 43.52
N MET A 21 -20.73 -3.52 43.15
CA MET A 21 -20.19 -2.49 44.05
C MET A 21 -21.08 -2.24 45.26
N ALA A 22 -22.39 -2.26 45.09
CA ALA A 22 -23.31 -2.19 46.23
C ALA A 22 -23.11 -3.37 47.18
N ALA A 23 -22.95 -4.58 46.63
CA ALA A 23 -22.69 -5.78 47.41
C ALA A 23 -21.34 -5.71 48.15
N VAL A 24 -20.29 -5.17 47.52
CA VAL A 24 -18.97 -4.95 48.15
C VAL A 24 -19.10 -4.02 49.35
N GLN A 25 -19.77 -2.86 49.20
CA GLN A 25 -19.95 -1.91 50.30
C GLN A 25 -20.74 -2.53 51.46
N LEU A 26 -21.83 -3.24 51.17
CA LEU A 26 -22.64 -3.91 52.20
C LEU A 26 -21.86 -5.03 52.91
N ALA A 27 -21.07 -5.82 52.19
CA ALA A 27 -20.24 -6.87 52.78
C ALA A 27 -19.15 -6.29 53.69
N GLN A 28 -18.49 -5.21 53.26
CA GLN A 28 -17.48 -4.51 54.06
C GLN A 28 -18.10 -3.86 55.31
N ALA A 29 -19.28 -3.24 55.19
CA ALA A 29 -20.01 -2.67 56.33
C ALA A 29 -20.40 -3.73 57.37
N ILE A 30 -20.68 -4.96 56.94
CA ILE A 30 -20.93 -6.12 57.83
C ILE A 30 -19.63 -6.64 58.47
N GLY A 31 -18.46 -6.31 57.92
CA GLY A 31 -17.16 -6.82 58.35
C GLY A 31 -16.80 -8.18 57.74
N ALA A 32 -17.38 -8.52 56.59
CA ALA A 32 -17.05 -9.73 55.83
C ALA A 32 -15.78 -9.54 54.98
N GLU A 33 -15.08 -10.63 54.71
CA GLU A 33 -13.94 -10.65 53.80
C GLU A 33 -14.41 -10.86 52.36
N VAL A 34 -14.08 -9.91 51.48
CA VAL A 34 -14.59 -9.87 50.11
C VAL A 34 -13.59 -10.47 49.12
N PHE A 35 -14.05 -11.45 48.38
CA PHE A 35 -13.47 -12.00 47.15
C PHE A 35 -14.32 -11.51 45.99
N ALA A 36 -13.73 -10.99 44.92
CA ALA A 36 -14.50 -10.46 43.79
C ALA A 36 -13.90 -10.80 42.44
N THR A 37 -14.74 -10.94 41.41
CA THR A 37 -14.28 -11.07 40.02
C THR A 37 -14.56 -9.80 39.21
N THR A 38 -13.61 -9.40 38.36
CA THR A 38 -13.80 -8.37 37.33
C THR A 38 -12.75 -8.54 36.23
N SER A 39 -12.98 -7.95 35.05
CA SER A 39 -12.01 -7.98 33.94
C SER A 39 -10.70 -7.30 34.34
N ALA A 40 -9.56 -7.81 33.86
CA ALA A 40 -8.21 -7.32 34.20
C ALA A 40 -8.05 -5.78 34.27
N PRO A 41 -8.53 -4.96 33.29
CA PRO A 41 -8.34 -3.50 33.32
C PRO A 41 -9.01 -2.80 34.52
N LYS A 42 -10.04 -3.41 35.11
CA LYS A 42 -10.86 -2.82 36.17
C LYS A 42 -10.50 -3.31 37.58
N GLN A 43 -9.52 -4.21 37.71
CA GLN A 43 -9.13 -4.79 38.99
C GLN A 43 -8.52 -3.77 39.95
N ALA A 44 -7.76 -2.79 39.42
CA ALA A 44 -7.14 -1.74 40.23
C ALA A 44 -8.19 -0.93 41.01
N TYR A 45 -9.35 -0.69 40.41
CA TYR A 45 -10.45 0.04 41.04
C TYR A 45 -11.10 -0.73 42.20
N LEU A 46 -11.28 -2.05 42.10
CA LEU A 46 -11.77 -2.83 43.26
C LEU A 46 -10.77 -2.86 44.40
N LYS A 47 -9.47 -2.91 44.08
CA LYS A 47 -8.42 -2.83 45.10
C LYS A 47 -8.43 -1.48 45.81
N SER A 48 -8.70 -0.37 45.10
CA SER A 48 -8.82 0.95 45.74
C SER A 48 -10.06 1.06 46.65
N LEU A 49 -11.09 0.25 46.44
CA LEU A 49 -12.24 0.13 47.35
C LEU A 49 -11.95 -0.80 48.56
N GLY A 50 -10.72 -1.28 48.73
CA GLY A 50 -10.32 -2.12 49.86
C GLY A 50 -10.61 -3.62 49.69
N VAL A 51 -10.92 -4.08 48.47
CA VAL A 51 -11.04 -5.51 48.17
C VAL A 51 -9.66 -6.14 47.99
N LYS A 52 -9.28 -7.05 48.88
CA LYS A 52 -7.94 -7.68 48.87
C LYS A 52 -7.78 -8.75 47.80
N HIS A 53 -8.83 -9.51 47.53
CA HIS A 53 -8.81 -10.67 46.64
C HIS A 53 -9.65 -10.40 45.39
N VAL A 54 -8.97 -10.12 44.27
CA VAL A 54 -9.61 -9.78 42.99
C VAL A 54 -9.10 -10.70 41.89
N PHE A 55 -10.01 -11.34 41.16
CA PHE A 55 -9.72 -12.34 40.13
C PHE A 55 -10.33 -11.97 38.77
N ASP A 56 -9.85 -12.57 37.69
CA ASP A 56 -10.38 -12.28 36.34
C ASP A 56 -11.76 -12.90 36.15
N SER A 57 -12.74 -12.09 35.72
CA SER A 57 -14.10 -12.54 35.42
C SER A 57 -14.27 -13.15 34.02
N ARG A 58 -13.22 -13.20 33.18
CA ARG A 58 -13.29 -13.77 31.81
C ARG A 58 -12.82 -15.21 31.73
N GLN A 59 -12.33 -15.78 32.83
CA GLN A 59 -11.78 -17.13 32.89
C GLN A 59 -12.32 -17.85 34.13
N THR A 60 -12.42 -19.18 34.09
CA THR A 60 -12.90 -20.00 35.22
C THR A 60 -11.85 -20.25 36.30
N LYS A 61 -10.60 -19.81 36.09
CA LYS A 61 -9.45 -20.02 36.99
C LYS A 61 -9.63 -19.43 38.38
N PHE A 62 -10.53 -18.46 38.56
CA PHE A 62 -10.78 -17.86 39.88
C PHE A 62 -11.17 -18.91 40.93
N GLY A 63 -11.83 -20.02 40.56
CA GLY A 63 -12.21 -21.06 41.51
C GLY A 63 -10.98 -21.70 42.19
N GLU A 64 -9.96 -22.05 41.39
CA GLU A 64 -8.70 -22.61 41.89
C GLU A 64 -7.90 -21.57 42.68
N GLU A 65 -7.85 -20.33 42.19
CA GLU A 65 -7.12 -19.23 42.83
C GLU A 65 -7.72 -18.85 44.20
N ILE A 66 -9.05 -18.91 44.34
CA ILE A 66 -9.75 -18.69 45.61
C ILE A 66 -9.43 -19.81 46.60
N LEU A 67 -9.46 -21.08 46.16
CA LEU A 67 -9.08 -22.20 47.03
C LEU A 67 -7.63 -22.07 47.50
N GLN A 68 -6.72 -21.66 46.62
CA GLN A 68 -5.33 -21.39 47.01
C GLN A 68 -5.23 -20.25 48.03
N ALA A 69 -5.94 -19.13 47.80
CA ALA A 69 -5.93 -17.97 48.69
C ALA A 69 -6.56 -18.26 50.07
N THR A 70 -7.44 -19.25 50.16
CA THR A 70 -8.15 -19.64 51.40
C THR A 70 -7.55 -20.87 52.08
N GLY A 71 -6.44 -21.43 51.57
CA GLY A 71 -5.84 -22.65 52.12
C GLY A 71 -6.71 -23.90 51.94
N GLY A 72 -7.58 -23.91 50.93
CA GLY A 72 -8.48 -25.01 50.58
C GLY A 72 -9.85 -24.96 51.24
N GLU A 73 -10.13 -23.96 52.08
CA GLU A 73 -11.41 -23.87 52.80
C GLU A 73 -12.56 -23.28 51.97
N GLY A 74 -12.26 -22.44 50.97
CA GLY A 74 -13.26 -21.80 50.11
C GLY A 74 -14.04 -20.65 50.76
N VAL A 75 -15.01 -20.09 50.04
CA VAL A 75 -15.87 -18.99 50.50
C VAL A 75 -17.16 -19.51 51.14
N HIS A 76 -17.75 -18.73 52.05
CA HIS A 76 -18.97 -19.12 52.79
C HIS A 76 -20.26 -18.71 52.07
N LEU A 77 -20.17 -17.72 51.18
CA LEU A 77 -21.27 -17.19 50.38
C LEU A 77 -20.79 -16.86 48.97
N VAL A 78 -21.54 -17.27 47.96
CA VAL A 78 -21.41 -16.78 46.57
C VAL A 78 -22.62 -15.90 46.26
N LEU A 79 -22.35 -14.70 45.74
CA LEU A 79 -23.35 -13.76 45.27
C LEU A 79 -23.25 -13.62 43.75
N ASN A 80 -24.34 -14.02 43.09
CA ASN A 80 -24.52 -14.11 41.64
C ASN A 80 -23.60 -15.17 40.98
N SER A 81 -23.84 -15.51 39.72
CA SER A 81 -22.87 -16.22 38.87
C SER A 81 -22.46 -15.39 37.65
N LEU A 82 -21.39 -15.82 36.98
CA LEU A 82 -21.05 -15.32 35.65
C LEU A 82 -21.69 -16.22 34.59
N THR A 83 -22.18 -15.63 33.51
CA THR A 83 -22.81 -16.35 32.39
C THR A 83 -21.76 -17.00 31.49
N GLY A 84 -22.04 -18.20 31.00
CA GLY A 84 -21.15 -18.98 30.12
C GLY A 84 -20.71 -20.33 30.70
N PRO A 85 -20.18 -21.23 29.85
CA PRO A 85 -19.88 -22.60 30.24
C PRO A 85 -18.81 -22.68 31.34
N GLY A 86 -19.09 -23.46 32.39
CA GLY A 86 -18.16 -23.78 33.48
C GLY A 86 -18.00 -22.71 34.57
N PHE A 87 -18.66 -21.56 34.47
CA PHE A 87 -18.55 -20.50 35.49
C PHE A 87 -19.28 -20.86 36.80
N ILE A 88 -20.47 -21.46 36.72
CA ILE A 88 -21.17 -21.96 37.91
C ILE A 88 -20.36 -23.07 38.58
N ASP A 89 -19.80 -24.00 37.81
CA ASP A 89 -18.96 -25.09 38.35
C ASP A 89 -17.74 -24.53 39.08
N ALA A 90 -17.10 -23.49 38.55
CA ALA A 90 -15.98 -22.81 39.20
C ALA A 90 -16.39 -22.05 40.48
N SER A 91 -17.58 -21.44 40.50
CA SER A 91 -18.13 -20.82 41.71
C SER A 91 -18.50 -21.85 42.78
N LEU A 92 -19.00 -23.02 42.37
CA LEU A 92 -19.32 -24.12 43.28
C LEU A 92 -18.07 -24.84 43.80
N SER A 93 -17.01 -24.95 43.00
CA SER A 93 -15.77 -25.61 43.42
C SER A 93 -15.05 -24.88 44.55
N CYS A 94 -15.18 -23.55 44.60
CA CYS A 94 -14.61 -22.71 45.65
C CYS A 94 -15.58 -22.39 46.80
N LEU A 95 -16.79 -22.92 46.78
CA LEU A 95 -17.79 -22.73 47.84
C LEU A 95 -17.61 -23.78 48.95
N ALA A 96 -17.39 -23.32 50.18
CA ALA A 96 -17.17 -24.14 51.37
C ALA A 96 -18.33 -25.13 51.64
N GLN A 97 -18.05 -26.16 52.43
CA GLN A 97 -19.06 -27.14 52.84
C GLN A 97 -20.16 -26.46 53.67
N GLY A 98 -21.43 -26.70 53.32
CA GLY A 98 -22.56 -26.00 53.95
C GLY A 98 -22.70 -24.53 53.52
N GLY A 99 -22.04 -24.14 52.43
CA GLY A 99 -22.02 -22.78 51.92
C GLY A 99 -23.38 -22.31 51.39
N ARG A 100 -23.46 -21.01 51.13
CA ARG A 100 -24.66 -20.33 50.63
C ARG A 100 -24.41 -19.80 49.22
N PHE A 101 -25.42 -19.90 48.35
CA PHE A 101 -25.35 -19.39 47.00
C PHE A 101 -26.63 -18.62 46.68
N VAL A 102 -26.49 -17.33 46.37
CA VAL A 102 -27.63 -16.48 45.97
C VAL A 102 -27.45 -16.10 44.52
N GLU A 103 -28.33 -16.61 43.67
CA GLU A 103 -28.37 -16.28 42.26
C GLU A 103 -29.25 -15.06 42.00
N MET A 104 -28.74 -14.15 41.17
CA MET A 104 -29.43 -12.92 40.76
C MET A 104 -29.46 -12.76 39.23
N ALA A 105 -28.78 -13.64 38.50
CA ALA A 105 -28.81 -13.70 37.04
C ALA A 105 -30.18 -14.22 36.54
N ARG A 106 -30.53 -13.86 35.31
CA ARG A 106 -31.75 -14.34 34.63
C ARG A 106 -31.46 -15.36 33.53
N VAL A 107 -30.19 -15.62 33.24
CA VAL A 107 -29.73 -16.47 32.13
C VAL A 107 -28.63 -17.37 32.67
N ASP A 108 -28.56 -18.60 32.16
CA ASP A 108 -27.57 -19.63 32.52
C ASP A 108 -27.54 -19.98 34.02
N ILE A 109 -28.70 -20.00 34.70
CA ILE A 109 -28.81 -20.37 36.12
C ILE A 109 -29.18 -21.84 36.30
N LEU A 110 -28.78 -22.44 37.43
CA LEU A 110 -29.28 -23.76 37.82
C LEU A 110 -30.66 -23.63 38.48
N SER A 111 -31.55 -24.59 38.19
CA SER A 111 -32.77 -24.80 38.98
C SER A 111 -32.42 -25.32 40.39
N GLN A 112 -33.38 -25.22 41.32
CA GLN A 112 -33.18 -25.75 42.68
C GLN A 112 -32.89 -27.26 42.69
N GLU A 113 -33.47 -28.01 41.76
CA GLU A 113 -33.29 -29.46 41.62
C GLU A 113 -31.89 -29.79 41.11
N GLU A 114 -31.40 -29.06 40.10
CA GLU A 114 -30.04 -29.23 39.57
C GLU A 114 -28.98 -28.85 40.61
N MET A 115 -29.19 -27.77 41.36
CA MET A 115 -28.28 -27.39 42.45
C MET A 115 -28.26 -28.43 43.57
N ALA A 116 -29.42 -28.96 43.97
CA ALA A 116 -29.49 -30.01 44.99
C ALA A 116 -28.82 -31.31 44.52
N ALA A 117 -28.86 -31.62 43.22
CA ALA A 117 -28.15 -32.76 42.66
C ALA A 117 -26.62 -32.55 42.64
N ALA A 118 -26.16 -31.33 42.32
CA ALA A 118 -24.73 -31.02 42.23
C ALA A 118 -24.06 -30.80 43.60
N ARG A 119 -24.72 -30.08 44.52
CA ARG A 119 -24.23 -29.70 45.84
C ARG A 119 -25.38 -29.74 46.87
N PRO A 120 -25.77 -30.93 47.36
CA PRO A 120 -26.89 -31.07 48.30
C PRO A 120 -26.64 -30.41 49.66
N ASP A 121 -25.39 -30.07 49.97
CA ASP A 121 -25.01 -29.36 51.18
C ASP A 121 -25.15 -27.84 51.08
N VAL A 122 -25.38 -27.28 49.88
CA VAL A 122 -25.43 -25.83 49.64
C VAL A 122 -26.85 -25.30 49.76
N ALA A 123 -27.02 -24.21 50.51
CA ALA A 123 -28.27 -23.48 50.54
C ALA A 123 -28.33 -22.50 49.36
N TYR A 124 -29.29 -22.70 48.47
CA TYR A 124 -29.41 -21.98 47.19
C TYR A 124 -30.70 -21.16 47.10
N TRP A 125 -30.59 -19.90 46.66
CA TRP A 125 -31.72 -19.01 46.44
C TRP A 125 -31.61 -18.33 45.09
N ILE A 126 -32.73 -18.27 44.36
CA ILE A 126 -32.86 -17.43 43.16
C ILE A 126 -33.63 -16.18 43.58
N LEU A 127 -33.03 -15.00 43.41
CA LEU A 127 -33.60 -13.72 43.82
C LEU A 127 -33.95 -12.89 42.59
N GLU A 128 -35.24 -12.93 42.22
CA GLU A 128 -35.81 -12.11 41.16
C GLU A 128 -36.53 -10.89 41.75
N LEU A 129 -36.04 -9.69 41.46
CA LEU A 129 -36.53 -8.46 42.09
C LEU A 129 -37.93 -8.06 41.61
N ASP A 130 -38.27 -8.35 40.35
CA ASP A 130 -39.63 -8.20 39.80
C ASP A 130 -40.61 -9.12 40.53
N VAL A 131 -40.26 -10.40 40.68
CA VAL A 131 -41.07 -11.36 41.45
C VAL A 131 -41.19 -10.95 42.92
N LEU A 132 -40.10 -10.48 43.55
CA LEU A 132 -40.12 -10.01 44.94
C LEU A 132 -41.02 -8.78 45.12
N LYS A 133 -41.01 -7.84 44.17
CA LYS A 133 -41.89 -6.67 44.18
C LYS A 133 -43.37 -7.04 44.01
N GLU A 134 -43.68 -8.18 43.41
CA GLU A 134 -45.06 -8.65 43.26
C GLU A 134 -45.50 -9.52 44.46
N SER A 135 -44.60 -10.37 44.97
CA SER A 135 -44.89 -11.35 46.01
C SER A 135 -44.72 -10.83 47.44
N ASP A 136 -43.80 -9.87 47.68
CA ASP A 136 -43.55 -9.26 49.00
C ASP A 136 -43.10 -7.78 48.86
N GLN A 137 -44.07 -6.92 48.55
CA GLN A 137 -43.86 -5.47 48.39
C GLN A 137 -43.28 -4.80 49.64
N ALA A 138 -43.68 -5.25 50.83
CA ALA A 138 -43.25 -4.68 52.10
C ALA A 138 -41.75 -4.92 52.30
N GLN A 139 -41.27 -6.13 52.04
CA GLN A 139 -39.86 -6.46 52.15
C GLN A 139 -38.99 -5.62 51.19
N ALA A 140 -39.45 -5.40 49.96
CA ALA A 140 -38.74 -4.55 48.99
C ALA A 140 -38.68 -3.08 49.44
N GLY A 141 -39.79 -2.53 49.95
CA GLY A 141 -39.87 -1.17 50.48
C GLY A 141 -39.00 -0.94 51.71
N ASP A 142 -39.04 -1.86 52.68
CA ASP A 142 -38.22 -1.79 53.89
C ASP A 142 -36.71 -1.90 53.59
N SER A 143 -36.35 -2.74 52.61
CA SER A 143 -34.97 -2.86 52.16
C SER A 143 -34.47 -1.57 51.52
N LEU A 144 -35.28 -0.93 50.68
CA LEU A 144 -34.94 0.36 50.07
C LEU A 144 -34.77 1.46 51.13
N LYS A 145 -35.71 1.54 52.09
CA LYS A 145 -35.66 2.52 53.17
C LYS A 145 -34.39 2.39 54.01
N ARG A 146 -33.99 1.16 54.34
CA ARG A 146 -32.74 0.90 55.08
C ARG A 146 -31.50 1.37 54.32
N VAL A 147 -31.45 1.14 53.00
CA VAL A 147 -30.35 1.64 52.17
C VAL A 147 -30.33 3.17 52.15
N MET A 148 -31.50 3.82 52.00
CA MET A 148 -31.59 5.28 52.02
C MET A 148 -31.13 5.88 53.36
N GLU A 149 -31.51 5.27 54.49
CA GLU A 149 -31.08 5.69 55.82
C GLU A 149 -29.54 5.58 55.98
N GLN A 150 -28.94 4.50 55.49
CA GLN A 150 -27.49 4.30 55.55
C GLN A 150 -26.71 5.27 54.63
N VAL A 151 -27.26 5.60 53.45
CA VAL A 151 -26.67 6.63 52.58
C VAL A 151 -26.77 8.01 53.24
N ALA A 152 -27.92 8.34 53.84
CA ALA A 152 -28.10 9.61 54.55
C ALA A 152 -27.18 9.76 55.77
N ALA A 153 -26.86 8.65 56.44
CA ALA A 153 -25.91 8.60 57.54
C ALA A 153 -24.44 8.61 57.10
N GLY A 154 -24.14 8.53 55.79
CA GLY A 154 -22.78 8.42 55.25
C GLY A 154 -22.12 7.06 55.47
N GLU A 155 -22.89 6.05 55.90
CA GLU A 155 -22.40 4.67 56.08
C GLU A 155 -22.25 3.94 54.73
N LEU A 156 -23.07 4.31 53.74
CA LEU A 156 -22.95 3.88 52.35
C LEU A 156 -22.67 5.07 51.45
N ASN A 157 -21.71 4.92 50.54
CA ASN A 157 -21.40 5.94 49.56
C ASN A 157 -22.26 5.76 48.30
N PRO A 158 -22.70 6.86 47.65
CA PRO A 158 -23.31 6.81 46.34
C PRO A 158 -22.44 6.01 45.36
N LEU A 159 -23.08 5.14 44.57
CA LEU A 159 -22.36 4.34 43.58
C LEU A 159 -21.87 5.24 42.45
N VAL A 160 -20.68 4.93 41.94
CA VAL A 160 -20.17 5.56 40.72
C VAL A 160 -21.12 5.27 39.56
N TYR A 161 -21.39 6.30 38.78
CA TYR A 161 -22.17 6.20 37.57
C TYR A 161 -21.59 7.12 36.49
N THR A 162 -21.86 6.80 35.23
CA THR A 162 -21.59 7.68 34.09
C THR A 162 -22.91 8.23 33.60
N ARG A 163 -23.06 9.55 33.59
CA ARG A 163 -24.23 10.24 33.04
C ARG A 163 -24.04 10.48 31.55
N TRP A 164 -25.10 10.28 30.79
CA TRP A 164 -25.20 10.52 29.36
C TRP A 164 -26.44 11.38 29.10
N SER A 165 -26.38 12.26 28.10
CA SER A 165 -27.60 12.91 27.61
C SER A 165 -28.52 11.86 27.00
N LEU A 166 -29.84 12.06 27.12
CA LEU A 166 -30.81 11.19 26.45
C LEU A 166 -30.57 11.11 24.93
N VAL A 167 -30.07 12.18 24.31
CA VAL A 167 -29.76 12.24 22.87
C VAL A 167 -28.59 11.33 22.50
N GLU A 168 -27.70 11.01 23.45
CA GLU A 168 -26.52 10.16 23.24
C GLU A 168 -26.77 8.68 23.62
N ALA A 169 -28.03 8.27 23.79
CA ALA A 169 -28.39 6.93 24.23
C ALA A 169 -27.74 5.80 23.39
N SER A 170 -27.63 5.99 22.07
CA SER A 170 -26.97 5.02 21.17
C SER A 170 -25.48 4.85 21.47
N SER A 171 -24.77 5.94 21.76
CA SER A 171 -23.35 5.93 22.13
C SER A 171 -23.14 5.31 23.51
N ALA A 172 -24.04 5.63 24.46
CA ALA A 172 -24.07 4.99 25.78
C ALA A 172 -24.22 3.47 25.67
N MET A 173 -25.10 2.96 24.80
CA MET A 173 -25.28 1.52 24.59
C MET A 173 -24.04 0.82 24.02
N LYS A 174 -23.33 1.43 23.06
CA LYS A 174 -22.08 0.90 22.52
C LYS A 174 -20.98 0.83 23.59
N TYR A 175 -20.87 1.88 24.41
CA TYR A 175 -19.92 1.93 25.54
C TYR A 175 -20.23 0.85 26.60
N MET A 176 -21.51 0.59 26.85
CA MET A 176 -21.97 -0.50 27.72
C MET A 176 -21.55 -1.88 27.20
N GLN A 177 -21.81 -2.16 25.91
CA GLN A 177 -21.50 -3.45 25.26
C GLN A 177 -20.01 -3.76 25.24
N ALA A 178 -19.15 -2.74 25.09
CA ALA A 178 -17.71 -2.90 25.18
C ALA A 178 -17.21 -3.21 26.62
N ALA A 179 -18.11 -3.29 27.61
CA ALA A 179 -17.84 -3.55 29.02
C ALA A 179 -16.81 -2.58 29.65
N ARG A 180 -16.68 -1.37 29.10
CA ARG A 180 -15.72 -0.34 29.53
C ARG A 180 -16.15 0.42 30.79
N HIS A 181 -17.44 0.43 31.09
CA HIS A 181 -17.99 1.15 32.23
C HIS A 181 -17.64 0.51 33.60
N ILE A 182 -17.54 1.38 34.60
CA ILE A 182 -17.54 1.06 36.04
C ILE A 182 -18.83 1.62 36.60
N GLY A 183 -19.56 0.82 37.37
CA GLY A 183 -20.83 1.25 37.96
C GLY A 183 -22.01 1.26 37.02
N LYS A 184 -22.90 2.26 37.14
CA LYS A 184 -24.13 2.36 36.34
C LYS A 184 -24.01 3.41 35.25
N MET A 185 -24.74 3.23 34.16
CA MET A 185 -24.91 4.25 33.13
C MET A 185 -26.29 4.88 33.28
N VAL A 186 -26.37 6.21 33.29
CA VAL A 186 -27.59 6.99 33.54
C VAL A 186 -27.85 7.90 32.34
N LEU A 187 -29.07 7.90 31.81
CA LEU A 187 -29.52 8.84 30.78
C LEU A 187 -30.39 9.94 31.41
N ALA A 188 -30.17 11.21 31.06
CA ALA A 188 -30.91 12.35 31.61
C ALA A 188 -31.07 13.54 30.64
N ASN A 189 -32.02 14.45 30.91
CA ASN A 189 -32.30 15.68 30.14
C ASN A 189 -31.59 16.93 30.71
N SER A 190 -31.51 18.02 29.92
CA SER A 190 -31.01 19.35 30.33
C SER A 190 -31.91 20.03 31.35
N ALA A 191 -31.31 20.80 32.27
CA ALA A 191 -32.04 21.72 33.15
C ALA A 191 -32.70 22.89 32.38
N LEU A 192 -32.26 23.15 31.14
CA LEU A 192 -32.65 24.31 30.31
C LEU A 192 -33.64 23.96 29.20
N GLU A 193 -34.23 22.75 29.23
CA GLU A 193 -35.22 22.27 28.25
C GLU A 193 -36.42 23.23 28.08
N THR A 194 -36.81 23.92 29.16
CA THR A 194 -37.93 24.89 29.17
C THR A 194 -37.57 26.26 28.59
N GLY A 195 -36.28 26.55 28.38
CA GLY A 195 -35.80 27.79 27.79
C GLY A 195 -35.76 29.01 28.71
N ARG A 196 -36.00 28.84 30.01
CA ARG A 196 -35.92 29.90 31.03
C ARG A 196 -34.84 29.59 32.06
N LEU A 197 -34.18 30.64 32.53
CA LEU A 197 -33.23 30.58 33.64
C LEU A 197 -33.94 30.73 34.98
N ARG A 198 -33.22 30.34 36.04
CA ARG A 198 -33.67 30.52 37.41
C ARG A 198 -33.46 31.99 37.80
N ASP A 199 -34.55 32.68 38.11
CA ASP A 199 -34.54 34.09 38.54
C ASP A 199 -34.00 34.27 39.98
N ASP A 200 -33.83 33.18 40.72
CA ASP A 200 -33.19 33.12 42.03
C ASP A 200 -31.68 32.82 41.98
N ARG A 201 -31.04 32.93 40.80
CA ARG A 201 -29.63 32.58 40.59
C ARG A 201 -28.80 33.68 39.92
N THR A 202 -27.49 33.61 40.19
CA THR A 202 -26.47 34.47 39.57
C THR A 202 -25.73 33.75 38.44
N TYR A 203 -25.45 34.44 37.33
CA TYR A 203 -24.72 33.92 36.17
C TYR A 203 -23.45 34.74 35.91
N LEU A 204 -22.29 34.08 35.94
CA LEU A 204 -20.97 34.69 35.77
C LEU A 204 -20.48 34.55 34.33
N VAL A 205 -20.07 35.67 33.72
CA VAL A 205 -19.45 35.72 32.38
C VAL A 205 -18.01 36.23 32.49
N THR A 206 -17.02 35.39 32.24
CA THR A 206 -15.60 35.78 32.24
C THR A 206 -15.14 36.17 30.84
N GLY A 207 -14.33 37.23 30.74
CA GLY A 207 -14.22 37.99 29.49
C GLY A 207 -15.49 38.81 29.20
N GLY A 208 -16.25 39.11 30.26
CA GLY A 208 -17.58 39.69 30.21
C GLY A 208 -17.64 41.14 29.71
N LEU A 209 -16.52 41.86 29.81
CA LEU A 209 -16.40 43.25 29.37
C LEU A 209 -16.00 43.38 27.88
N GLY A 210 -15.76 42.26 27.19
CA GLY A 210 -15.56 42.26 25.73
C GLY A 210 -16.90 42.21 24.99
N GLY A 211 -16.91 42.57 23.71
CA GLY A 211 -18.14 42.64 22.89
C GLY A 211 -19.01 41.38 22.93
N ILE A 212 -18.41 40.18 22.88
CA ILE A 212 -19.15 38.90 22.98
C ILE A 212 -19.72 38.71 24.40
N GLY A 213 -18.97 39.06 25.43
CA GLY A 213 -19.39 38.93 26.83
C GLY A 213 -20.61 39.80 27.16
N VAL A 214 -20.62 41.03 26.64
CA VAL A 214 -21.75 41.97 26.77
C VAL A 214 -22.99 41.45 26.03
N ALA A 215 -22.83 40.95 24.81
CA ALA A 215 -23.94 40.34 24.06
C ALA A 215 -24.54 39.13 24.78
N VAL A 216 -23.71 38.30 25.41
CA VAL A 216 -24.15 37.15 26.22
C VAL A 216 -24.90 37.61 27.48
N ALA A 217 -24.50 38.72 28.11
CA ALA A 217 -25.25 39.28 29.23
C ALA A 217 -26.67 39.73 28.83
N GLY A 218 -26.83 40.32 27.64
CA GLY A 218 -28.15 40.60 27.08
C GLY A 218 -29.00 39.33 26.92
N TRP A 219 -28.41 38.26 26.40
CA TRP A 219 -29.10 36.97 26.30
C TRP A 219 -29.47 36.39 27.67
N LEU A 220 -28.61 36.47 28.68
CA LEU A 220 -28.91 36.03 30.04
C LEU A 220 -30.09 36.81 30.64
N ALA A 221 -30.12 38.13 30.44
CA ALA A 221 -31.22 39.00 30.90
C ALA A 221 -32.55 38.61 30.24
N ASP A 222 -32.56 38.39 28.92
CA ASP A 222 -33.74 37.96 28.17
C ASP A 222 -34.31 36.61 28.66
N ARG A 223 -33.48 35.75 29.25
CA ARG A 223 -33.89 34.44 29.77
C ARG A 223 -34.27 34.43 31.23
N GLY A 224 -34.27 35.60 31.86
CA GLY A 224 -34.72 35.77 33.24
C GLY A 224 -33.65 35.41 34.27
N ALA A 225 -32.37 35.63 33.95
CA ALA A 225 -31.31 35.56 34.95
C ALA A 225 -31.61 36.51 36.13
N GLY A 226 -31.44 36.03 37.36
CA GLY A 226 -31.67 36.84 38.56
C GLY A 226 -30.63 37.94 38.76
N ALA A 227 -29.35 37.58 38.61
CA ALA A 227 -28.22 38.51 38.58
C ALA A 227 -27.17 38.06 37.56
N ILE A 228 -26.47 39.03 36.96
CA ILE A 228 -25.42 38.80 35.96
C ILE A 228 -24.14 39.46 36.46
N VAL A 229 -23.04 38.71 36.44
CA VAL A 229 -21.71 39.19 36.82
C VAL A 229 -20.81 39.16 35.60
N LEU A 230 -20.29 40.31 35.20
CA LEU A 230 -19.31 40.45 34.13
C LEU A 230 -17.91 40.56 34.73
N ASN A 231 -17.02 39.64 34.38
CA ASN A 231 -15.65 39.63 34.86
C ASN A 231 -14.65 40.10 33.80
N GLY A 232 -13.69 40.91 34.22
CA GLY A 232 -12.56 41.38 33.41
C GLY A 232 -11.33 41.73 34.26
N ARG A 233 -10.24 42.13 33.60
CA ARG A 233 -8.96 42.52 34.26
C ARG A 233 -8.82 44.04 34.44
N ARG A 234 -9.64 44.81 33.75
CA ARG A 234 -9.62 46.28 33.71
C ARG A 234 -11.06 46.77 33.87
N ASP A 235 -11.22 48.01 34.31
CA ASP A 235 -12.51 48.69 34.31
C ASP A 235 -13.14 48.66 32.90
N PRO A 236 -14.49 48.64 32.80
CA PRO A 236 -15.17 48.68 31.51
C PRO A 236 -14.77 49.92 30.71
N ASP A 237 -14.63 49.76 29.40
CA ASP A 237 -14.46 50.90 28.50
C ASP A 237 -15.82 51.58 28.25
N PRO A 238 -15.86 52.77 27.61
CA PRO A 238 -17.11 53.51 27.43
C PRO A 238 -18.22 52.74 26.70
N GLU A 239 -17.87 51.85 25.77
CA GLU A 239 -18.85 51.03 25.04
C GLU A 239 -19.43 49.94 25.94
N ALA A 240 -18.60 49.29 26.77
CA ALA A 240 -19.06 48.34 27.77
C ALA A 240 -19.88 49.02 28.89
N GLU A 241 -19.52 50.22 29.33
CA GLU A 241 -20.28 51.00 30.31
C GLU A 241 -21.68 51.33 29.79
N GLU A 242 -21.80 51.84 28.56
CA GLU A 242 -23.08 52.17 27.93
C GLU A 242 -23.99 50.93 27.82
N ALA A 243 -23.44 49.79 27.38
CA ALA A 243 -24.22 48.55 27.27
C ALA A 243 -24.65 47.98 28.63
N ILE A 244 -23.82 48.10 29.67
CA ILE A 244 -24.18 47.70 31.05
C ILE A 244 -25.32 48.59 31.57
N GLU A 245 -25.26 49.89 31.34
CA GLU A 245 -26.32 50.82 31.72
C GLU A 245 -27.64 50.50 31.01
N GLU A 246 -27.61 50.17 29.71
CA GLU A 246 -28.80 49.75 28.96
C GLU A 246 -29.44 48.49 29.54
N LEU A 247 -28.65 47.46 29.88
CA LEU A 247 -29.14 46.23 30.50
C LEU A 247 -29.76 46.49 31.88
N CYS A 248 -29.16 47.39 32.67
CA CYS A 248 -29.71 47.80 33.96
C CYS A 248 -31.03 48.56 33.81
N GLN A 249 -31.17 49.41 32.79
CA GLN A 249 -32.42 50.11 32.47
C GLN A 249 -33.55 49.17 32.03
N GLN A 250 -33.19 48.03 31.42
CA GLN A 250 -34.12 46.96 31.05
C GLN A 250 -34.53 46.07 32.23
N GLY A 251 -33.97 46.31 33.43
CA GLY A 251 -34.34 45.63 34.67
C GLY A 251 -33.45 44.44 35.04
N ALA A 252 -32.33 44.21 34.34
CA ALA A 252 -31.35 43.19 34.70
C ALA A 252 -30.42 43.69 35.82
N ALA A 253 -30.14 42.85 36.82
CA ALA A 253 -29.15 43.17 37.86
C ALA A 253 -27.75 42.78 37.38
N VAL A 254 -27.02 43.74 36.80
CA VAL A 254 -25.65 43.53 36.27
C VAL A 254 -24.61 44.13 37.22
N SER A 255 -23.54 43.40 37.49
CA SER A 255 -22.39 43.88 38.27
C SER A 255 -21.07 43.50 37.60
N VAL A 256 -20.03 44.30 37.83
CA VAL A 256 -18.68 44.07 37.29
C VAL A 256 -17.75 43.64 38.40
N GLU A 257 -17.03 42.53 38.19
CA GLU A 257 -16.02 42.01 39.13
C GLU A 257 -14.66 41.92 38.46
N LEU A 258 -13.68 42.66 38.99
CA LEU A 258 -12.31 42.62 38.49
C LEU A 258 -11.52 41.51 39.16
N ALA A 259 -11.13 40.50 38.37
CA ALA A 259 -10.30 39.39 38.82
C ALA A 259 -9.59 38.75 37.61
N ASP A 260 -8.32 38.42 37.76
CA ASP A 260 -7.60 37.63 36.76
C ASP A 260 -7.94 36.16 36.95
N VAL A 261 -8.55 35.55 35.93
CA VAL A 261 -8.97 34.14 35.96
C VAL A 261 -7.78 33.16 36.02
N THR A 262 -6.58 33.60 35.65
CA THR A 262 -5.37 32.77 35.77
C THR A 262 -4.87 32.67 37.21
N ASP A 263 -5.36 33.51 38.13
CA ASP A 263 -5.04 33.48 39.55
C ASP A 263 -6.16 32.78 40.34
N THR A 264 -5.83 31.64 40.95
CA THR A 264 -6.78 30.87 41.75
C THR A 264 -7.30 31.67 42.96
N GLU A 265 -6.45 32.44 43.63
CA GLU A 265 -6.85 33.20 44.81
C GLU A 265 -7.82 34.33 44.43
N ALA A 266 -7.59 34.98 43.29
CA ALA A 266 -8.47 36.00 42.76
C ALA A 266 -9.87 35.46 42.42
N ILE A 267 -9.96 34.26 41.83
CA ILE A 267 -11.23 33.57 41.57
C ILE A 267 -11.95 33.23 42.88
N ASP A 268 -11.25 32.64 43.85
CA ASP A 268 -11.86 32.25 45.13
C ASP A 268 -12.44 33.48 45.86
N GLN A 269 -11.70 34.59 45.85
CA GLN A 269 -12.16 35.85 46.44
C GLN A 269 -13.35 36.45 45.67
N MET A 270 -13.35 36.39 44.34
CA MET A 270 -14.48 36.85 43.52
C MET A 270 -15.74 36.03 43.80
N LEU A 271 -15.64 34.70 43.80
CA LEU A 271 -16.78 33.82 44.09
C LEU A 271 -17.31 34.01 45.52
N ALA A 272 -16.43 34.23 46.50
CA ALA A 272 -16.83 34.55 47.87
C ALA A 272 -17.61 35.88 47.96
N ARG A 273 -17.24 36.89 47.17
CA ARG A 273 -18.00 38.16 47.09
C ARG A 273 -19.36 37.99 46.43
N ILE A 274 -19.44 37.16 45.39
CA ILE A 274 -20.71 36.82 44.73
C ILE A 274 -21.63 36.10 45.73
N ASP A 275 -21.14 35.08 46.41
CA ASP A 275 -21.92 34.30 47.40
C ASP A 275 -22.41 35.14 48.59
N ALA A 276 -21.62 36.14 49.02
CA ALA A 276 -21.98 37.01 50.13
C ALA A 276 -23.05 38.07 49.79
N ASN A 277 -23.11 38.53 48.53
CA ASN A 277 -23.87 39.74 48.16
C ASN A 277 -25.00 39.48 47.13
N LEU A 278 -24.96 38.35 46.42
CA LEU A 278 -25.88 38.02 45.34
C LEU A 278 -26.55 36.66 45.59
N PRO A 279 -27.61 36.31 44.86
CA PRO A 279 -28.16 34.96 44.90
C PRO A 279 -27.12 33.90 44.53
N PRO A 280 -27.29 32.62 44.96
CA PRO A 280 -26.33 31.57 44.68
C PRO A 280 -25.98 31.44 43.20
N LEU A 281 -24.72 31.12 42.91
CA LEU A 281 -24.25 30.92 41.53
C LEU A 281 -25.04 29.77 40.88
N GLY A 282 -25.67 30.07 39.75
CA GLY A 282 -26.42 29.13 38.92
C GLY A 282 -25.79 28.88 37.56
N GLY A 283 -24.81 29.66 37.12
CA GLY A 283 -24.09 29.30 35.89
C GLY A 283 -22.81 30.08 35.64
N VAL A 284 -21.95 29.49 34.81
CA VAL A 284 -20.67 30.08 34.40
C VAL A 284 -20.56 30.03 32.88
N ILE A 285 -20.18 31.14 32.27
CA ILE A 285 -19.81 31.25 30.87
C ILE A 285 -18.38 31.77 30.79
N HIS A 286 -17.51 30.99 30.16
CA HIS A 286 -16.11 31.34 29.99
C HIS A 286 -15.84 31.74 28.54
N SER A 287 -15.74 33.05 28.29
CA SER A 287 -15.56 33.65 26.96
C SER A 287 -14.26 34.45 26.83
N VAL A 288 -13.21 34.04 27.55
CA VAL A 288 -11.88 34.65 27.45
C VAL A 288 -11.16 34.15 26.18
N GLY A 289 -10.47 35.06 25.47
CA GLY A 289 -9.61 34.73 24.34
C GLY A 289 -8.48 35.74 24.19
N VAL A 290 -7.34 35.26 23.66
CA VAL A 290 -6.21 36.02 23.13
C VAL A 290 -5.70 35.25 21.90
N LEU A 291 -5.35 35.92 20.81
CA LEU A 291 -4.78 35.31 19.61
C LEU A 291 -3.31 35.71 19.42
N SER A 292 -2.43 34.72 19.22
CA SER A 292 -1.03 34.93 18.83
C SER A 292 -0.62 33.88 17.80
N ASP A 293 -1.02 34.10 16.55
CA ASP A 293 -0.80 33.16 15.46
C ASP A 293 0.68 33.07 15.02
N GLY A 294 1.06 31.89 14.54
CA GLY A 294 2.36 31.53 14.00
C GLY A 294 2.44 30.01 13.77
N ALA A 295 3.18 29.57 12.75
CA ALA A 295 3.44 28.13 12.58
C ALA A 295 4.19 27.55 13.78
N ILE A 296 4.01 26.24 14.01
CA ILE A 296 4.43 25.56 15.23
C ILE A 296 5.92 25.74 15.53
N THR A 297 6.76 25.80 14.49
CA THR A 297 8.21 26.01 14.58
C THR A 297 8.60 27.39 15.10
N ASN A 298 7.67 28.35 15.15
CA ASN A 298 7.91 29.78 15.38
C ASN A 298 7.16 30.29 16.60
N GLN A 299 6.41 29.39 17.22
CA GLN A 299 5.78 29.65 18.47
C GLN A 299 6.83 29.55 19.56
N THR A 300 6.87 30.55 20.43
CA THR A 300 7.67 30.52 21.65
C THR A 300 6.78 30.08 22.80
N TRP A 301 7.40 29.59 23.87
CA TRP A 301 6.64 29.25 25.07
C TRP A 301 5.88 30.46 25.64
N ASP A 302 6.45 31.66 25.59
CA ASP A 302 5.80 32.90 26.02
C ASP A 302 4.50 33.19 25.23
N LYS A 303 4.51 32.99 23.91
CA LYS A 303 3.31 33.10 23.05
C LYS A 303 2.28 32.01 23.31
N PHE A 304 2.73 30.84 23.75
CA PHE A 304 1.84 29.79 24.23
C PHE A 304 1.21 30.19 25.56
N GLU A 305 1.98 30.68 26.54
CA GLU A 305 1.44 31.12 27.83
C GLU A 305 0.40 32.22 27.67
N GLU A 306 0.65 33.20 26.81
CA GLU A 306 -0.28 34.31 26.53
C GLU A 306 -1.66 33.83 26.02
N VAL A 307 -1.69 32.79 25.19
CA VAL A 307 -2.93 32.26 24.57
C VAL A 307 -3.57 31.13 25.40
N LEU A 308 -2.76 30.23 25.96
CA LEU A 308 -3.22 29.05 26.68
C LEU A 308 -3.69 29.40 28.08
N TRP A 309 -2.93 30.17 28.87
CA TRP A 309 -3.23 30.35 30.30
C TRP A 309 -4.60 30.99 30.58
N PRO A 310 -4.99 32.08 29.92
CA PRO A 310 -6.29 32.69 30.18
C PRO A 310 -7.47 31.74 29.91
N LYS A 311 -7.37 30.91 28.87
CA LYS A 311 -8.38 29.91 28.51
C LYS A 311 -8.32 28.66 29.40
N MET A 312 -7.15 28.04 29.48
CA MET A 312 -6.97 26.74 30.14
C MET A 312 -6.98 26.86 31.66
N LEU A 313 -6.11 27.68 32.24
CA LEU A 313 -6.04 27.84 33.69
C LEU A 313 -7.31 28.52 34.22
N GLY A 314 -7.82 29.52 33.51
CA GLY A 314 -9.08 30.18 33.85
C GLY A 314 -10.25 29.20 33.93
N ALA A 315 -10.46 28.40 32.88
CA ALA A 315 -11.51 27.39 32.88
C ALA A 315 -11.28 26.28 33.91
N TRP A 316 -10.03 25.87 34.14
CA TRP A 316 -9.67 24.85 35.12
C TRP A 316 -9.93 25.32 36.56
N HIS A 317 -9.56 26.55 36.90
CA HIS A 317 -9.80 27.12 38.23
C HIS A 317 -11.30 27.28 38.49
N LEU A 318 -12.04 27.82 37.51
CA LEU A 318 -13.51 27.88 37.59
C LEU A 318 -14.13 26.51 37.73
N HIS A 319 -13.58 25.49 37.04
CA HIS A 319 -14.05 24.13 37.19
C HIS A 319 -13.91 23.66 38.64
N ARG A 320 -12.71 23.72 39.21
CA ARG A 320 -12.41 23.27 40.58
C ARG A 320 -13.22 24.01 41.63
N ALA A 321 -13.31 25.33 41.50
CA ALA A 321 -14.03 26.17 42.45
C ALA A 321 -15.55 25.90 42.46
N THR A 322 -16.09 25.32 41.38
CA THR A 322 -17.54 25.10 41.22
C THR A 322 -17.95 23.62 41.22
N GLU A 323 -17.05 22.67 41.50
CA GLU A 323 -17.36 21.23 41.49
C GLU A 323 -18.50 20.83 42.43
N HIS A 324 -18.67 21.55 43.53
CA HIS A 324 -19.64 21.27 44.58
C HIS A 324 -20.94 22.09 44.45
N LEU A 325 -21.04 22.94 43.43
CA LEU A 325 -22.17 23.87 43.25
C LEU A 325 -23.24 23.31 42.30
N ASP A 326 -24.50 23.62 42.61
CA ASP A 326 -25.67 23.26 41.80
C ASP A 326 -25.89 24.24 40.64
N LEU A 327 -25.10 24.07 39.57
CA LEU A 327 -25.17 24.91 38.38
C LEU A 327 -26.23 24.40 37.38
N ASP A 328 -26.90 25.33 36.71
CA ASP A 328 -27.74 25.10 35.53
C ASP A 328 -26.88 24.90 34.27
N MET A 329 -25.77 25.64 34.17
CA MET A 329 -24.88 25.60 33.01
C MET A 329 -23.43 25.92 33.37
N PHE A 330 -22.52 25.32 32.60
CA PHE A 330 -21.11 25.68 32.58
C PHE A 330 -20.66 25.65 31.11
N VAL A 331 -20.63 26.81 30.47
CA VAL A 331 -20.42 26.96 29.03
C VAL A 331 -19.03 27.50 28.75
N LEU A 332 -18.26 26.77 27.95
CA LEU A 332 -16.92 27.14 27.52
C LEU A 332 -16.97 27.60 26.06
N PHE A 333 -16.54 28.83 25.79
CA PHE A 333 -16.45 29.34 24.42
C PHE A 333 -15.12 28.87 23.82
N SER A 334 -15.24 27.78 23.07
CA SER A 334 -14.17 27.18 22.28
C SER A 334 -14.16 27.78 20.87
N SER A 335 -13.30 27.26 20.01
CA SER A 335 -13.16 27.71 18.62
C SER A 335 -13.18 26.52 17.66
N ALA A 336 -13.74 26.72 16.47
CA ALA A 336 -13.67 25.76 15.38
C ALA A 336 -12.23 25.32 15.05
N ALA A 337 -11.22 26.15 15.38
CA ALA A 337 -9.80 25.82 15.24
C ALA A 337 -9.36 24.66 16.16
N GLY A 338 -9.99 24.47 17.33
CA GLY A 338 -9.73 23.32 18.22
C GLY A 338 -10.28 21.99 17.69
N VAL A 339 -11.30 22.05 16.82
CA VAL A 339 -11.98 20.87 16.25
C VAL A 339 -11.37 20.44 14.92
N ARG A 340 -11.09 21.39 14.02
CA ARG A 340 -10.63 21.10 12.64
C ARG A 340 -9.15 21.44 12.41
N GLY A 341 -8.51 22.09 13.39
CA GLY A 341 -7.26 22.80 13.16
C GLY A 341 -7.48 24.10 12.37
N ASN A 342 -6.59 25.06 12.58
CA ASN A 342 -6.42 26.19 11.67
C ASN A 342 -4.91 26.44 11.54
N PRO A 343 -4.34 26.43 10.33
CA PRO A 343 -2.88 26.46 10.25
C PRO A 343 -2.32 27.80 10.72
N GLY A 344 -1.21 27.75 11.45
CA GLY A 344 -0.68 28.92 12.18
C GLY A 344 -1.37 29.20 13.53
N GLN A 345 -2.36 28.41 13.96
CA GLN A 345 -3.03 28.61 15.25
C GLN A 345 -2.80 27.45 16.22
N SER A 346 -1.58 26.89 16.27
CA SER A 346 -1.31 25.70 17.10
C SER A 346 -1.54 25.92 18.60
N ASN A 347 -1.18 27.09 19.13
CA ASN A 347 -1.44 27.49 20.52
C ASN A 347 -2.94 27.67 20.79
N HIS A 348 -3.65 28.39 19.92
CA HIS A 348 -5.10 28.59 20.05
C HIS A 348 -5.89 27.29 19.87
N ALA A 349 -5.53 26.44 18.90
CA ALA A 349 -6.15 25.13 18.71
C ALA A 349 -5.95 24.24 19.94
N ALA A 350 -4.74 24.21 20.52
CA ALA A 350 -4.46 23.47 21.75
C ALA A 350 -5.29 23.98 22.95
N ALA A 351 -5.37 25.30 23.13
CA ALA A 351 -6.15 25.91 24.22
C ALA A 351 -7.65 25.56 24.11
N ASN A 352 -8.23 25.63 22.91
CA ASN A 352 -9.65 25.33 22.68
C ASN A 352 -9.94 23.82 22.73
N ALA A 353 -9.03 22.97 22.24
CA ALA A 353 -9.14 21.52 22.41
C ALA A 353 -9.14 21.11 23.89
N PHE A 354 -8.37 21.80 24.75
CA PHE A 354 -8.45 21.60 26.20
C PHE A 354 -9.84 21.97 26.76
N LEU A 355 -10.44 23.09 26.33
CA LEU A 355 -11.79 23.48 26.75
C LEU A 355 -12.83 22.42 26.34
N ASP A 356 -12.73 21.90 25.11
CA ASP A 356 -13.59 20.85 24.60
C ASP A 356 -13.51 19.60 25.50
N GLN A 357 -12.30 19.20 25.87
CA GLN A 357 -12.09 18.07 26.77
C GLN A 357 -12.48 18.36 28.22
N LEU A 358 -12.37 19.61 28.69
CA LEU A 358 -12.81 19.99 30.03
C LEU A 358 -14.34 19.91 30.16
N ALA A 359 -15.09 20.28 29.11
CA ALA A 359 -16.53 20.09 29.08
C ALA A 359 -16.89 18.59 29.18
N ALA A 360 -16.21 17.73 28.41
CA ALA A 360 -16.37 16.28 28.50
C ALA A 360 -15.98 15.73 29.87
N HIS A 361 -14.89 16.23 30.46
CA HIS A 361 -14.45 15.86 31.81
C HIS A 361 -15.51 16.20 32.86
N ARG A 362 -16.05 17.43 32.84
CA ARG A 362 -17.14 17.83 33.74
C ARG A 362 -18.37 16.94 33.61
N ARG A 363 -18.78 16.63 32.38
CA ARG A 363 -19.88 15.68 32.12
C ARG A 363 -19.60 14.29 32.66
N SER A 364 -18.35 13.82 32.57
CA SER A 364 -17.94 12.52 33.13
C SER A 364 -18.06 12.46 34.66
N LEU A 365 -17.93 13.61 35.33
CA LEU A 365 -18.15 13.78 36.78
C LEU A 365 -19.64 13.99 37.14
N GLY A 366 -20.53 14.01 36.15
CA GLY A 366 -21.96 14.29 36.33
C GLY A 366 -22.29 15.76 36.50
N LEU A 367 -21.33 16.66 36.29
CA LEU A 367 -21.48 18.10 36.41
C LEU A 367 -21.91 18.73 35.07
N PRO A 368 -22.59 19.89 35.07
CA PRO A 368 -22.84 20.66 33.85
C PRO A 368 -21.52 21.02 33.17
N GLY A 369 -21.47 20.85 31.85
CA GLY A 369 -20.32 21.16 31.02
C GLY A 369 -20.70 21.13 29.55
N GLN A 370 -20.56 22.25 28.85
CA GLN A 370 -20.77 22.35 27.41
C GLN A 370 -19.69 23.23 26.82
N ALA A 371 -19.02 22.79 25.75
CA ALA A 371 -18.17 23.67 24.99
C ALA A 371 -18.75 23.90 23.59
N ILE A 372 -18.72 25.15 23.16
CA ILE A 372 -19.23 25.59 21.87
C ILE A 372 -18.05 26.11 21.05
N ALA A 373 -17.71 25.38 19.99
CA ALA A 373 -16.64 25.73 19.07
C ALA A 373 -17.14 26.75 18.05
N TRP A 374 -16.84 28.03 18.28
CA TRP A 374 -17.31 29.12 17.43
C TRP A 374 -16.43 29.33 16.19
N GLY A 375 -17.07 29.63 15.06
CA GLY A 375 -16.46 30.30 13.91
C GLY A 375 -16.21 31.79 14.18
N ALA A 376 -15.74 32.53 13.18
CA ALA A 376 -15.41 33.94 13.34
C ALA A 376 -16.68 34.81 13.52
N TRP A 377 -16.71 35.68 14.52
CA TRP A 377 -17.81 36.62 14.77
C TRP A 377 -17.55 37.95 14.07
N SER A 378 -18.57 38.55 13.44
CA SER A 378 -18.47 39.91 12.89
C SER A 378 -18.82 40.97 13.92
N GLY A 379 -18.16 42.12 13.82
CA GLY A 379 -18.46 43.32 14.60
C GLY A 379 -18.15 43.23 16.10
N LEU A 380 -17.72 42.06 16.62
CA LEU A 380 -17.41 41.84 18.04
C LEU A 380 -16.26 40.83 18.20
N GLY A 381 -15.38 41.08 19.18
CA GLY A 381 -14.32 40.16 19.60
C GLY A 381 -13.05 40.21 18.73
N GLU A 382 -12.02 39.47 19.13
CA GLU A 382 -10.65 39.57 18.57
C GLU A 382 -10.53 39.20 17.08
N ALA A 383 -11.48 38.43 16.54
CA ALA A 383 -11.51 38.10 15.11
C ALA A 383 -11.86 39.32 14.23
N GLU A 384 -12.65 40.27 14.74
CA GLU A 384 -12.98 41.53 14.06
C GLU A 384 -11.79 42.51 14.04
N GLU A 385 -10.97 42.51 15.10
CA GLU A 385 -9.75 43.34 15.16
C GLU A 385 -8.70 42.95 14.10
N GLN A 386 -8.81 41.73 13.55
CA GLN A 386 -7.95 41.22 12.46
C GLN A 386 -8.73 40.98 11.16
N ARG A 387 -9.87 41.64 10.97
CA ARG A 387 -10.83 41.41 9.88
C ARG A 387 -10.22 41.48 8.48
N GLU A 388 -9.31 42.43 8.21
CA GLU A 388 -8.64 42.53 6.91
C GLU A 388 -7.76 41.30 6.60
N ARG A 389 -7.11 40.72 7.61
CA ARG A 389 -6.25 39.52 7.48
C ARG A 389 -7.05 38.21 7.41
N ILE A 390 -8.18 38.16 8.12
CA ILE A 390 -9.01 36.96 8.27
C ILE A 390 -10.08 36.87 7.17
N GLY A 391 -10.55 38.01 6.64
CA GLY A 391 -11.64 38.10 5.67
C GLY A 391 -11.38 37.34 4.36
N GLU A 392 -10.23 37.59 3.73
CA GLU A 392 -9.85 36.91 2.47
C GLU A 392 -9.66 35.39 2.65
N GLN A 393 -9.19 34.96 3.82
CA GLN A 393 -8.98 33.54 4.14
C GLN A 393 -10.28 32.78 4.47
N LEU A 394 -11.26 33.47 5.09
CA LEU A 394 -12.57 32.91 5.36
C LEU A 394 -13.37 32.75 4.06
N GLU A 395 -13.40 33.78 3.21
CA GLU A 395 -14.13 33.76 1.94
C GLU A 395 -13.55 32.74 0.95
N ALA A 396 -12.22 32.67 0.81
CA ALA A 396 -11.55 31.69 -0.05
C ALA A 396 -11.74 30.22 0.40
N GLY A 397 -12.06 30.00 1.68
CA GLY A 397 -12.31 28.68 2.27
C GLY A 397 -13.79 28.35 2.48
N GLY A 398 -14.70 29.13 1.90
CA GLY A 398 -16.16 28.95 1.98
C GLY A 398 -16.74 29.15 3.38
N ARG A 399 -16.19 30.07 4.17
CA ARG A 399 -16.63 30.34 5.55
C ARG A 399 -17.08 31.80 5.66
N GLY A 400 -18.19 32.00 6.35
CA GLY A 400 -18.75 33.32 6.60
C GLY A 400 -18.57 33.78 8.04
N TRP A 401 -18.87 35.06 8.25
CA TRP A 401 -18.89 35.68 9.56
C TRP A 401 -20.21 35.42 10.29
N ILE A 402 -20.13 35.11 11.59
CA ILE A 402 -21.28 34.95 12.48
C ILE A 402 -21.66 36.33 13.03
N SER A 403 -22.86 36.83 12.70
CA SER A 403 -23.35 38.06 13.34
C SER A 403 -23.70 37.80 14.81
N PRO A 404 -23.65 38.83 15.68
CA PRO A 404 -23.99 38.69 17.09
C PRO A 404 -25.38 38.09 17.32
N GLU A 405 -26.39 38.47 16.52
CA GLU A 405 -27.75 37.96 16.62
C GLU A 405 -27.83 36.46 16.25
N LEU A 406 -27.05 36.04 15.24
CA LEU A 406 -26.99 34.64 14.83
C LEU A 406 -26.25 33.79 15.88
N GLY A 407 -25.15 34.31 16.42
CA GLY A 407 -24.38 33.68 17.48
C GLY A 407 -25.21 33.44 18.75
N LEU A 408 -25.96 34.45 19.20
CA LEU A 408 -26.85 34.32 20.37
C LEU A 408 -28.02 33.36 20.13
N LYS A 409 -28.60 33.33 18.92
CA LYS A 409 -29.62 32.32 18.56
C LYS A 409 -29.05 30.89 18.59
N ALA A 410 -27.82 30.70 18.13
CA ALA A 410 -27.16 29.41 18.17
C ALA A 410 -26.81 28.99 19.61
N LEU A 411 -26.31 29.93 20.43
CA LEU A 411 -26.07 29.71 21.87
C LEU A 411 -27.34 29.23 22.57
N ASP A 412 -28.45 29.94 22.35
CA ASP A 412 -29.74 29.55 22.92
C ASP A 412 -30.13 28.11 22.54
N HIS A 413 -30.02 27.79 21.26
CA HIS A 413 -30.42 26.47 20.77
C HIS A 413 -29.56 25.37 21.41
N LEU A 414 -28.24 25.51 21.40
CA LEU A 414 -27.31 24.49 21.88
C LEU A 414 -27.42 24.23 23.38
N VAL A 415 -27.60 25.28 24.17
CA VAL A 415 -27.73 25.17 25.63
C VAL A 415 -28.99 24.39 26.03
N ARG A 416 -30.06 24.47 25.23
CA ARG A 416 -31.31 23.70 25.44
C ARG A 416 -31.19 22.23 25.05
N GLN A 417 -30.30 21.87 24.12
CA GLN A 417 -30.14 20.49 23.60
C GLN A 417 -29.28 19.58 24.49
N ASP A 418 -28.64 20.12 25.54
CA ASP A 418 -27.72 19.42 26.44
C ASP A 418 -26.52 18.72 25.78
N VAL A 419 -26.13 19.11 24.57
CA VAL A 419 -24.98 18.48 23.91
C VAL A 419 -23.68 18.83 24.66
N THR A 420 -22.77 17.86 24.80
CA THR A 420 -21.47 18.12 25.46
C THR A 420 -20.61 19.05 24.61
N MET A 421 -20.62 18.84 23.30
CA MET A 421 -19.81 19.56 22.31
C MET A 421 -20.66 19.95 21.11
N GLY A 422 -20.58 21.20 20.67
CA GLY A 422 -21.22 21.67 19.43
C GLY A 422 -20.34 22.68 18.69
N MET A 423 -20.31 22.64 17.36
CA MET A 423 -19.61 23.63 16.54
C MET A 423 -20.62 24.51 15.80
N VAL A 424 -20.37 25.82 15.77
CA VAL A 424 -21.20 26.80 15.05
C VAL A 424 -20.32 27.55 14.07
N ALA A 425 -20.65 27.49 12.78
CA ALA A 425 -19.99 28.26 11.73
C ALA A 425 -20.98 28.63 10.63
N VAL A 426 -20.79 29.79 10.02
CA VAL A 426 -21.41 30.09 8.71
C VAL A 426 -20.52 29.48 7.65
N VAL A 427 -21.09 28.62 6.83
CA VAL A 427 -20.35 27.89 5.80
C VAL A 427 -21.11 28.02 4.49
N ASP A 428 -20.39 28.48 3.47
CA ASP A 428 -20.80 28.34 2.08
C ASP A 428 -20.34 26.97 1.60
N TRP A 429 -21.28 26.02 1.63
CA TRP A 429 -21.02 24.65 1.23
C TRP A 429 -20.72 24.50 -0.27
N GLN A 430 -21.05 25.49 -1.11
CA GLN A 430 -20.66 25.47 -2.52
C GLN A 430 -19.17 25.76 -2.65
N VAL A 431 -18.64 26.79 -2.00
CA VAL A 431 -17.20 27.10 -2.02
C VAL A 431 -16.38 26.03 -1.29
N VAL A 432 -16.90 25.44 -0.21
CA VAL A 432 -16.26 24.28 0.45
C VAL A 432 -16.28 23.04 -0.46
N GLY A 433 -17.33 22.85 -1.25
CA GLY A 433 -17.45 21.76 -2.23
C GLY A 433 -16.58 21.95 -3.48
N GLU A 434 -16.38 23.19 -3.93
CA GLU A 434 -15.51 23.54 -5.06
C GLU A 434 -14.02 23.58 -4.68
N GLY A 435 -13.71 23.83 -3.41
CA GLY A 435 -12.36 24.04 -2.88
C GLY A 435 -11.72 22.84 -2.15
N SER A 436 -12.28 21.63 -2.20
CA SER A 436 -11.75 20.49 -1.45
C SER A 436 -12.19 19.12 -2.01
N ASP A 437 -11.30 18.41 -2.70
CA ASP A 437 -11.48 16.98 -3.02
C ASP A 437 -10.80 16.02 -2.03
N ALA A 438 -10.15 16.53 -0.97
CA ALA A 438 -9.91 15.72 0.22
C ALA A 438 -11.20 15.72 1.06
N GLN A 439 -12.17 14.89 0.67
CA GLN A 439 -13.39 14.70 1.45
C GLN A 439 -13.02 14.24 2.86
N SER A 440 -13.03 15.16 3.83
CA SER A 440 -13.00 14.77 5.23
C SER A 440 -14.23 13.88 5.46
N PRO A 441 -14.08 12.65 5.99
CA PRO A 441 -15.21 11.79 6.31
C PRO A 441 -16.25 12.47 7.20
N LEU A 442 -15.83 13.53 7.90
CA LEU A 442 -16.67 14.38 8.75
C LEU A 442 -17.75 15.16 7.97
N PHE A 443 -17.52 15.48 6.69
CA PHE A 443 -18.41 16.34 5.87
C PHE A 443 -19.05 15.62 4.67
N ALA A 444 -18.75 14.34 4.48
CA ALA A 444 -19.20 13.57 3.31
C ALA A 444 -20.74 13.51 3.16
N GLU A 445 -21.50 13.45 4.26
CA GLU A 445 -22.96 13.46 4.20
C GLU A 445 -23.55 14.84 3.84
N LEU A 446 -22.87 15.94 4.22
CA LEU A 446 -23.32 17.32 4.03
C LEU A 446 -23.08 17.85 2.60
N LEU A 447 -22.03 17.37 1.93
CA LEU A 447 -21.60 17.84 0.60
C LEU A 447 -22.36 17.18 -0.57
N SER A 448 -23.21 16.18 -0.29
CA SER A 448 -24.00 15.45 -1.30
C SER A 448 -25.16 16.25 -1.95
N ALA A 449 -25.33 17.53 -1.60
CA ALA A 449 -26.55 18.29 -1.90
C ALA A 449 -26.36 19.61 -2.66
N SER A 450 -25.16 19.99 -3.10
CA SER A 450 -24.96 21.34 -3.70
C SER A 450 -23.80 21.36 -4.70
N GLY A 451 -24.11 21.57 -5.99
CA GLY A 451 -23.12 21.74 -7.07
C GLY A 451 -23.45 22.91 -8.01
N ASP A 452 -22.39 23.41 -8.64
CA ASP A 452 -22.22 24.44 -9.70
C ASP A 452 -22.10 25.94 -9.31
N GLY A 453 -20.89 26.51 -9.49
CA GLY A 453 -20.67 27.82 -10.12
C GLY A 453 -19.34 28.55 -9.83
N SER A 454 -18.40 28.53 -10.79
CA SER A 454 -17.04 29.13 -10.73
C SER A 454 -16.90 30.68 -10.77
N ALA A 455 -15.80 31.18 -10.18
CA ALA A 455 -14.73 32.05 -10.75
C ALA A 455 -14.42 33.42 -10.08
N GLY A 456 -13.13 33.66 -9.78
CA GLY A 456 -12.49 35.00 -9.81
C GLY A 456 -11.34 35.26 -8.81
N ALA A 457 -10.12 35.59 -9.31
CA ALA A 457 -9.22 36.67 -8.83
C ALA A 457 -7.79 36.55 -9.43
N THR A 458 -7.40 37.54 -10.24
CA THR A 458 -6.13 37.69 -10.99
C THR A 458 -5.64 39.13 -10.89
N GLU A 459 -4.83 39.50 -9.88
CA GLU A 459 -4.17 40.83 -9.85
C GLU A 459 -2.70 40.83 -9.36
N SER A 460 -2.26 39.95 -8.45
CA SER A 460 -0.85 39.94 -7.93
C SER A 460 0.20 39.32 -8.90
N ALA A 461 -0.25 38.48 -9.84
CA ALA A 461 0.60 37.73 -10.77
C ALA A 461 1.34 38.58 -11.81
N ALA A 462 0.77 39.74 -12.17
CA ALA A 462 1.18 40.51 -13.33
C ALA A 462 2.55 41.21 -13.14
N ASP A 463 2.85 41.66 -11.92
CA ASP A 463 4.08 42.42 -11.62
C ASP A 463 5.33 41.53 -11.65
N VAL A 464 5.23 40.29 -11.14
CA VAL A 464 6.33 39.30 -11.15
C VAL A 464 6.64 38.84 -12.58
N LEU A 465 5.60 38.68 -13.42
CA LEU A 465 5.74 38.32 -14.84
C LEU A 465 6.47 39.40 -15.64
N GLU A 466 6.22 40.69 -15.37
CA GLU A 466 6.88 41.80 -16.07
C GLU A 466 8.38 41.91 -15.70
N GLU A 467 8.71 41.61 -14.44
CA GLU A 467 10.10 41.57 -13.95
C GLU A 467 10.87 40.37 -14.54
N LEU A 468 10.23 39.20 -14.63
CA LEU A 468 10.83 37.99 -15.22
C LEU A 468 11.10 38.12 -16.73
N ARG A 469 10.21 38.79 -17.49
CA ARG A 469 10.39 39.02 -18.94
C ARG A 469 11.61 39.89 -19.25
N ASN A 470 11.95 40.84 -18.37
CA ASN A 470 13.03 41.81 -18.60
C ASN A 470 14.38 41.42 -17.95
N ALA A 471 14.40 40.37 -17.12
CA ALA A 471 15.59 39.90 -16.41
C ALA A 471 16.52 39.03 -17.28
N THR A 472 17.83 39.10 -17.04
CA THR A 472 18.82 38.17 -17.61
C THR A 472 18.67 36.76 -17.02
N ALA A 473 19.24 35.72 -17.64
CA ALA A 473 19.10 34.34 -17.17
C ALA A 473 19.51 34.12 -15.69
N SER A 474 20.55 34.82 -15.23
CA SER A 474 21.00 34.76 -13.82
C SER A 474 20.09 35.55 -12.87
N GLU A 475 19.46 36.61 -13.35
CA GLU A 475 18.51 37.43 -12.56
C GLU A 475 17.15 36.71 -12.46
N ARG A 476 16.70 36.01 -13.51
CA ARG A 476 15.47 35.20 -13.49
C ARG A 476 15.49 34.11 -12.43
N GLU A 477 16.59 33.36 -12.29
CA GLU A 477 16.70 32.32 -11.25
C GLU A 477 16.60 32.94 -9.85
N GLN A 478 17.22 34.11 -9.61
CA GLN A 478 17.16 34.80 -8.30
C GLN A 478 15.77 35.37 -7.99
N THR A 479 15.10 35.97 -8.97
CA THR A 479 13.72 36.45 -8.83
C THR A 479 12.76 35.29 -8.56
N LEU A 480 12.92 34.16 -9.27
CA LEU A 480 12.11 32.95 -9.04
C LEU A 480 12.40 32.28 -7.70
N VAL A 481 13.66 32.25 -7.23
CA VAL A 481 13.98 31.77 -5.87
C VAL A 481 13.25 32.62 -4.83
N SER A 482 13.31 33.94 -4.96
CA SER A 482 12.66 34.86 -4.01
C SER A 482 11.14 34.72 -4.04
N PHE A 483 10.55 34.61 -5.23
CA PHE A 483 9.13 34.36 -5.43
C PHE A 483 8.70 33.01 -4.86
N LEU A 484 9.43 31.93 -5.15
CA LEU A 484 9.13 30.61 -4.61
C LEU A 484 9.32 30.53 -3.10
N GLN A 485 10.27 31.27 -2.53
CA GLN A 485 10.39 31.39 -1.07
C GLN A 485 9.16 32.06 -0.46
N GLN A 486 8.59 33.08 -1.11
CA GLN A 486 7.37 33.75 -0.65
C GLN A 486 6.13 32.85 -0.82
N GLU A 487 5.96 32.20 -1.97
CA GLU A 487 4.86 31.26 -2.20
C GLU A 487 4.94 30.05 -1.28
N LEU A 488 6.14 29.48 -1.08
CA LEU A 488 6.35 28.37 -0.16
C LEU A 488 6.15 28.81 1.29
N GLN A 489 6.63 29.98 1.67
CA GLN A 489 6.35 30.57 2.98
C GLN A 489 4.84 30.76 3.18
N ALA A 490 4.08 31.16 2.16
CA ALA A 490 2.64 31.35 2.22
C ALA A 490 1.86 30.03 2.28
N VAL A 491 2.20 29.04 1.44
CA VAL A 491 1.59 27.70 1.41
C VAL A 491 1.88 26.94 2.71
N MET A 492 3.13 26.97 3.15
CA MET A 492 3.59 26.24 4.34
C MET A 492 3.47 27.03 5.65
N ARG A 493 3.10 28.31 5.56
CA ARG A 493 2.95 29.26 6.68
C ARG A 493 4.20 29.41 7.57
N LEU A 494 5.39 29.39 6.95
CA LEU A 494 6.69 29.50 7.63
C LEU A 494 6.93 30.93 8.18
N PRO A 495 7.70 31.10 9.28
CA PRO A 495 7.89 32.42 9.93
C PRO A 495 8.71 33.37 9.06
N GLU A 496 9.63 32.76 8.34
CA GLU A 496 10.76 33.31 7.63
C GLU A 496 10.84 32.50 6.34
N GLN A 497 11.52 33.06 5.35
CA GLN A 497 11.71 32.38 4.09
C GLN A 497 12.52 31.09 4.32
N PRO A 498 12.02 29.94 3.85
CA PRO A 498 12.74 28.67 3.97
C PRO A 498 14.11 28.73 3.29
N GLU A 499 15.08 27.99 3.85
CA GLU A 499 16.37 27.80 3.19
C GLU A 499 16.18 27.21 1.79
N THR A 500 16.90 27.74 0.80
CA THR A 500 16.67 27.39 -0.61
C THR A 500 17.03 25.94 -0.94
N SER A 501 17.80 25.27 -0.09
CA SER A 501 18.20 23.86 -0.18
C SER A 501 17.34 22.90 0.63
N ALA A 502 16.43 23.39 1.48
CA ALA A 502 15.57 22.53 2.29
C ALA A 502 14.64 21.69 1.41
N VAL A 503 14.53 20.40 1.72
CA VAL A 503 13.62 19.49 1.01
C VAL A 503 12.19 19.77 1.46
N PHE A 504 11.25 19.88 0.52
CA PHE A 504 9.86 20.23 0.84
C PHE A 504 9.21 19.29 1.88
N ALA A 505 9.56 17.99 1.85
CA ALA A 505 9.10 17.01 2.83
C ALA A 505 9.56 17.31 4.26
N ASP A 506 10.81 17.75 4.44
CA ASP A 506 11.39 18.09 5.76
C ASP A 506 10.74 19.34 6.35
N LEU A 507 10.19 20.20 5.48
CA LEU A 507 9.39 21.34 5.88
C LEU A 507 7.94 20.93 6.24
N GLY A 508 7.56 19.67 6.02
CA GLY A 508 6.21 19.14 6.29
C GLY A 508 5.23 19.29 5.12
N MET A 509 5.72 19.45 3.88
CA MET A 509 4.85 19.53 2.71
C MET A 509 4.16 18.18 2.44
N ASP A 510 2.83 18.19 2.37
CA ASP A 510 2.01 17.06 1.98
C ASP A 510 1.48 17.18 0.53
N SER A 511 0.83 16.13 0.03
CA SER A 511 0.31 16.08 -1.34
C SER A 511 -0.72 17.18 -1.65
N LEU A 512 -1.44 17.71 -0.65
CA LEU A 512 -2.40 18.79 -0.85
C LEU A 512 -1.70 20.15 -0.99
N MET A 513 -0.66 20.37 -0.19
CA MET A 513 0.20 21.55 -0.29
C MET A 513 0.97 21.61 -1.61
N VAL A 514 1.36 20.46 -2.17
CA VAL A 514 1.95 20.36 -3.52
C VAL A 514 0.97 20.89 -4.57
N VAL A 515 -0.30 20.50 -4.51
CA VAL A 515 -1.34 20.95 -5.44
C VAL A 515 -1.62 22.45 -5.25
N GLU A 516 -1.67 22.92 -4.00
CA GLU A 516 -1.84 24.35 -3.70
C GLU A 516 -0.70 25.19 -4.26
N LEU A 517 0.55 24.79 -4.03
CA LEU A 517 1.74 25.46 -4.57
C LEU A 517 1.68 25.47 -6.11
N ARG A 518 1.38 24.34 -6.76
CA ARG A 518 1.21 24.27 -8.22
C ARG A 518 0.16 25.26 -8.71
N ASN A 519 -1.02 25.27 -8.10
CA ASN A 519 -2.12 26.14 -8.51
C ASN A 519 -1.76 27.62 -8.36
N ARG A 520 -1.01 27.98 -7.32
CA ARG A 520 -0.49 29.35 -7.14
C ARG A 520 0.53 29.69 -8.22
N LEU A 521 1.46 28.79 -8.55
CA LEU A 521 2.41 28.99 -9.65
C LEU A 521 1.71 29.13 -11.01
N ASN A 522 0.76 28.25 -11.34
CA ASN A 522 -0.01 28.33 -12.58
C ASN A 522 -0.87 29.59 -12.66
N ARG A 523 -1.37 30.09 -11.52
CA ARG A 523 -2.09 31.36 -11.45
C ARG A 523 -1.15 32.55 -11.62
N ALA A 524 0.02 32.50 -10.99
CA ALA A 524 1.05 33.53 -11.07
C ALA A 524 1.66 33.65 -12.47
N PHE A 525 1.70 32.55 -13.22
CA PHE A 525 2.34 32.48 -14.54
C PHE A 525 1.33 32.29 -15.69
N ALA A 526 0.05 32.52 -15.41
CA ALA A 526 -1.05 32.29 -16.33
C ALA A 526 -0.81 32.96 -17.69
N GLY A 527 -0.73 32.15 -18.75
CA GLY A 527 -0.53 32.61 -20.13
C GLY A 527 0.93 32.65 -20.62
N GLU A 528 1.91 32.38 -19.77
CA GLU A 528 3.35 32.39 -20.13
C GLU A 528 4.06 31.06 -19.85
N CYS A 529 3.73 30.39 -18.74
CA CYS A 529 4.30 29.10 -18.38
C CYS A 529 3.25 28.26 -17.63
N THR A 530 3.07 27.00 -18.03
CA THR A 530 2.24 26.04 -17.30
C THR A 530 3.15 25.09 -16.52
N VAL A 531 3.09 25.16 -15.19
CA VAL A 531 3.76 24.24 -14.28
C VAL A 531 3.01 22.92 -14.26
N SER A 532 3.66 21.88 -14.80
CA SER A 532 3.15 20.51 -14.82
C SER A 532 2.88 19.94 -13.41
N ASN A 533 1.94 19.01 -13.32
CA ASN A 533 1.55 18.31 -12.09
C ASN A 533 2.71 17.52 -11.46
N THR A 534 3.73 17.17 -12.25
CA THR A 534 4.91 16.41 -11.81
C THR A 534 6.09 17.28 -11.37
N ALA A 535 6.06 18.60 -11.65
CA ALA A 535 7.21 19.48 -11.45
C ALA A 535 7.66 19.56 -9.98
N ILE A 536 6.72 19.71 -9.03
CA ILE A 536 7.08 19.82 -7.61
C ILE A 536 7.65 18.50 -7.06
N PHE A 537 7.20 17.35 -7.58
CA PHE A 537 7.76 16.03 -7.26
C PHE A 537 9.18 15.85 -7.81
N ASN A 538 9.42 16.36 -9.02
CA ASN A 538 10.71 16.29 -9.70
C ASN A 538 11.75 17.23 -9.07
N TYR A 539 11.31 18.36 -8.50
CA TYR A 539 12.17 19.41 -7.96
C TYR A 539 11.80 19.72 -6.50
N PRO A 540 12.10 18.83 -5.53
CA PRO A 540 11.58 18.90 -4.16
C PRO A 540 12.32 19.92 -3.28
N ASN A 541 12.88 20.98 -3.86
CA ASN A 541 13.45 22.14 -3.14
C ASN A 541 13.38 23.41 -4.01
N ILE A 542 13.45 24.57 -3.35
CA ILE A 542 13.28 25.89 -3.96
C ILE A 542 14.30 26.13 -5.08
N THR A 543 15.57 25.84 -4.82
CA THR A 543 16.64 26.06 -5.79
C THR A 543 16.41 25.24 -7.07
N GLY A 544 16.02 23.98 -6.91
CA GLY A 544 15.72 23.06 -8.01
C GLY A 544 14.53 23.53 -8.84
N LEU A 545 13.44 23.94 -8.18
CA LEU A 545 12.22 24.37 -8.84
C LEU A 545 12.39 25.73 -9.52
N ALA A 546 13.07 26.69 -8.88
CA ALA A 546 13.37 28.01 -9.45
C ALA A 546 14.18 27.90 -10.74
N ARG A 547 15.21 27.05 -10.74
CA ARG A 547 16.05 26.80 -11.91
C ARG A 547 15.29 26.15 -13.05
N HIS A 548 14.33 25.28 -12.75
CA HIS A 548 13.48 24.67 -13.77
C HIS A 548 12.54 25.71 -14.39
N LEU A 549 11.83 26.48 -13.55
CA LEU A 549 10.94 27.54 -14.03
C LEU A 549 11.70 28.61 -14.83
N ALA A 550 12.92 28.98 -14.42
CA ALA A 550 13.74 29.96 -15.13
C ALA A 550 14.04 29.56 -16.58
N LYS A 551 14.13 28.26 -16.85
CA LYS A 551 14.31 27.71 -18.20
C LYS A 551 13.02 27.76 -19.02
N GLU A 552 11.88 27.50 -18.40
CA GLU A 552 10.57 27.58 -19.04
C GLU A 552 10.20 29.02 -19.46
N PHE A 553 10.58 30.04 -18.67
CA PHE A 553 10.46 31.46 -19.05
C PHE A 553 11.44 31.90 -20.18
N GLY A 554 12.17 30.95 -20.77
CA GLY A 554 13.30 31.17 -21.66
C GLY A 554 12.99 31.49 -23.12
N GLN A 555 11.93 30.95 -23.77
CA GLN A 555 11.71 31.18 -25.21
C GLN A 555 10.26 31.00 -25.69
N PRO A 556 9.63 32.06 -26.26
CA PRO A 556 8.60 31.94 -27.28
C PRO A 556 9.20 32.23 -28.68
N GLY A 557 9.28 31.21 -29.54
CA GLY A 557 9.25 31.42 -31.00
C GLY A 557 10.56 31.47 -31.80
N GLU A 558 11.68 30.93 -31.33
CA GLU A 558 12.82 30.59 -32.19
C GLU A 558 13.03 29.07 -32.19
N VAL A 559 13.19 28.48 -33.38
CA VAL A 559 13.67 27.10 -33.53
C VAL A 559 15.01 27.04 -32.81
N ALA A 560 15.07 26.30 -31.71
CA ALA A 560 16.27 26.17 -30.90
C ALA A 560 17.41 25.63 -31.77
N GLU A 561 18.41 26.47 -32.07
CA GLU A 561 19.78 25.96 -32.11
C GLU A 561 20.09 25.42 -30.70
N PRO A 562 20.74 24.25 -30.60
CA PRO A 562 20.76 23.45 -29.37
C PRO A 562 21.42 24.26 -28.24
N ALA A 563 20.60 24.79 -27.35
CA ALA A 563 21.07 25.39 -26.11
C ALA A 563 21.81 24.30 -25.34
N GLU A 564 23.04 24.62 -24.91
CA GLU A 564 23.89 23.76 -24.09
C GLU A 564 23.03 22.96 -23.11
N ALA A 565 22.99 21.65 -23.34
CA ALA A 565 22.38 20.69 -22.45
C ALA A 565 22.77 21.08 -21.03
N VAL A 566 21.80 21.11 -20.12
CA VAL A 566 22.10 21.07 -18.69
C VAL A 566 23.12 19.95 -18.56
N GLU A 567 24.37 20.27 -18.24
CA GLU A 567 25.34 19.25 -17.88
C GLU A 567 24.76 18.60 -16.63
N LEU A 568 23.94 17.57 -16.83
CA LEU A 568 23.90 16.43 -15.95
C LEU A 568 25.38 16.12 -15.80
N SER A 569 25.94 16.48 -14.66
CA SER A 569 27.32 16.17 -14.31
C SER A 569 27.39 14.67 -14.08
N LEU A 570 27.11 13.89 -15.13
CA LEU A 570 27.49 12.51 -15.24
C LEU A 570 29.01 12.55 -15.09
N PRO A 571 29.62 11.72 -14.22
CA PRO A 571 31.05 11.55 -14.28
C PRO A 571 31.41 11.30 -15.75
N ARG A 572 32.42 12.00 -16.28
CA ARG A 572 32.97 11.71 -17.61
C ARG A 572 33.41 10.25 -17.59
N LEU A 573 32.50 9.36 -17.94
CA LEU A 573 32.79 7.96 -18.22
C LEU A 573 33.69 8.03 -19.44
N VAL A 574 34.93 7.58 -19.25
CA VAL A 574 35.84 7.38 -20.36
C VAL A 574 35.09 6.47 -21.32
N GLN A 575 34.87 6.91 -22.57
CA GLN A 575 34.43 6.03 -23.65
C GLN A 575 35.52 4.98 -23.84
N SER A 576 35.52 3.93 -23.01
CA SER A 576 36.09 2.66 -23.41
C SER A 576 35.12 2.05 -24.40
N GLU A 577 35.64 1.38 -25.41
CA GLU A 577 34.90 0.33 -26.13
C GLU A 577 34.50 -0.70 -25.07
N GLU A 578 33.37 -0.49 -24.40
CA GLU A 578 32.87 -1.40 -23.37
C GLU A 578 32.38 -2.66 -24.07
N GLU A 579 32.80 -3.82 -23.56
CA GLU A 579 32.34 -5.12 -24.04
C GLU A 579 30.81 -5.20 -24.04
N GLU A 580 30.23 -5.46 -25.20
CA GLU A 580 28.79 -5.62 -25.40
C GLU A 580 28.34 -7.01 -24.91
N ILE A 581 27.09 -7.13 -24.48
CA ILE A 581 26.58 -8.38 -23.90
C ILE A 581 25.49 -8.97 -24.78
N ALA A 582 25.73 -10.16 -25.31
CA ALA A 582 24.77 -10.91 -26.13
C ALA A 582 23.76 -11.66 -25.27
N ILE A 583 22.49 -11.59 -25.65
CA ILE A 583 21.44 -12.52 -25.20
C ILE A 583 21.49 -13.73 -26.12
N VAL A 584 21.99 -14.87 -25.64
CA VAL A 584 22.19 -16.08 -26.46
C VAL A 584 21.07 -17.12 -26.33
N GLY A 585 20.28 -17.05 -25.26
CA GLY A 585 19.11 -17.90 -25.07
C GLY A 585 18.06 -17.23 -24.20
N MET A 586 16.79 -17.64 -24.35
CA MET A 586 15.67 -17.15 -23.56
C MET A 586 14.65 -18.25 -23.32
N ALA A 587 13.93 -18.17 -22.20
CA ALA A 587 12.72 -18.94 -21.97
C ALA A 587 11.76 -18.17 -21.05
N CYS A 588 10.47 -18.44 -21.16
CA CYS A 588 9.48 -17.89 -20.26
C CYS A 588 8.33 -18.86 -20.02
N ARG A 589 7.64 -18.62 -18.89
CA ARG A 589 6.34 -19.16 -18.56
C ARG A 589 5.53 -18.03 -17.93
N PHE A 590 4.59 -17.49 -18.69
CA PHE A 590 3.73 -16.38 -18.31
C PHE A 590 2.26 -16.83 -18.36
N PRO A 591 1.33 -16.07 -17.77
CA PRO A 591 -0.08 -16.40 -17.82
C PRO A 591 -0.56 -16.48 -19.27
N GLY A 592 -1.26 -17.56 -19.63
CA GLY A 592 -1.67 -17.85 -21.01
C GLY A 592 -0.55 -18.27 -21.98
N ALA A 593 0.71 -18.35 -21.52
CA ALA A 593 1.86 -18.64 -22.39
C ALA A 593 2.94 -19.49 -21.70
N ASP A 594 3.00 -20.78 -22.04
CA ASP A 594 3.98 -21.71 -21.46
C ASP A 594 5.39 -21.66 -22.09
N ASP A 595 5.56 -20.93 -23.20
CA ASP A 595 6.83 -20.75 -23.90
C ASP A 595 6.88 -19.44 -24.71
N LEU A 596 8.04 -19.17 -25.36
CA LEU A 596 8.26 -17.95 -26.16
C LEU A 596 7.29 -17.81 -27.34
N SER A 597 6.92 -18.91 -27.98
CA SER A 597 6.03 -18.91 -29.16
C SER A 597 4.59 -18.61 -28.75
N ALA A 598 4.13 -19.21 -27.64
CA ALA A 598 2.84 -18.91 -27.04
C ALA A 598 2.78 -17.46 -26.55
N TYR A 599 3.87 -16.95 -25.97
CA TYR A 599 3.93 -15.56 -25.52
C TYR A 599 3.88 -14.58 -26.68
N TRP A 600 4.61 -14.84 -27.78
CA TRP A 600 4.48 -14.03 -28.98
C TRP A 600 3.05 -14.03 -29.52
N ARG A 601 2.42 -15.20 -29.65
CA ARG A 601 1.03 -15.31 -30.11
C ARG A 601 0.07 -14.48 -29.26
N LEU A 602 0.20 -14.54 -27.94
CA LEU A 602 -0.61 -13.76 -26.99
C LEU A 602 -0.45 -12.25 -27.22
N LEU A 603 0.77 -11.78 -27.46
CA LEU A 603 1.06 -10.37 -27.74
C LEU A 603 0.52 -9.94 -29.11
N GLU A 604 0.70 -10.78 -30.13
CA GLU A 604 0.23 -10.57 -31.51
C GLU A 604 -1.30 -10.53 -31.60
N THR A 605 -2.00 -11.43 -30.91
CA THR A 605 -3.47 -11.43 -30.86
C THR A 605 -4.05 -10.35 -29.95
N GLY A 606 -3.22 -9.68 -29.14
CA GLY A 606 -3.65 -8.65 -28.20
C GLY A 606 -4.51 -9.21 -27.07
N GLU A 607 -4.19 -10.42 -26.59
CA GLU A 607 -4.93 -11.08 -25.51
C GLU A 607 -4.62 -10.46 -24.13
N ASN A 608 -5.66 -10.45 -23.27
CA ASN A 608 -5.57 -10.10 -21.86
C ASN A 608 -5.82 -11.35 -21.01
N THR A 609 -4.89 -11.67 -20.11
CA THR A 609 -4.91 -12.89 -19.30
C THR A 609 -5.33 -12.66 -17.85
N VAL A 610 -5.77 -11.45 -17.49
CA VAL A 610 -6.39 -11.22 -16.18
C VAL A 610 -7.74 -11.92 -16.11
N THR A 611 -7.94 -12.72 -15.06
CA THR A 611 -9.17 -13.48 -14.82
C THR A 611 -9.75 -13.19 -13.44
N ASP A 612 -11.06 -13.44 -13.26
CA ASP A 612 -11.70 -13.48 -11.94
C ASP A 612 -11.57 -14.91 -11.37
N GLY A 613 -10.47 -15.14 -10.64
CA GLY A 613 -10.11 -16.45 -10.11
C GLY A 613 -9.23 -17.29 -11.04
N ARG A 614 -8.57 -18.30 -10.47
CA ARG A 614 -7.73 -19.28 -11.17
C ARG A 614 -8.60 -20.28 -11.94
N LEU A 615 -8.23 -20.58 -13.19
CA LEU A 615 -9.03 -21.41 -14.11
C LEU A 615 -8.64 -22.89 -14.13
N ASP A 616 -7.50 -23.26 -13.54
CA ASP A 616 -6.92 -24.61 -13.63
C ASP A 616 -7.57 -25.65 -12.69
N GLY A 617 -8.64 -25.28 -11.99
CA GLY A 617 -9.43 -26.19 -11.15
C GLY A 617 -8.70 -26.72 -9.90
N GLY A 618 -7.53 -26.17 -9.56
CA GLY A 618 -6.81 -26.50 -8.34
C GLY A 618 -7.55 -26.09 -7.06
N SER A 619 -7.22 -26.74 -5.94
CA SER A 619 -7.68 -26.31 -4.61
C SER A 619 -6.88 -25.08 -4.15
N TRP A 620 -7.46 -23.89 -4.35
CA TRP A 620 -6.84 -22.59 -4.05
C TRP A 620 -7.40 -21.92 -2.81
N GLU A 621 -8.04 -22.69 -1.93
CA GLU A 621 -8.69 -22.16 -0.72
C GLU A 621 -7.71 -21.32 0.11
N GLY A 622 -8.07 -20.06 0.37
CA GLY A 622 -7.30 -19.16 1.21
C GLY A 622 -6.01 -18.61 0.58
N VAL A 623 -5.84 -18.69 -0.73
CA VAL A 623 -4.80 -17.95 -1.48
C VAL A 623 -5.44 -17.01 -2.52
N PRO A 624 -4.75 -15.94 -2.94
CA PRO A 624 -5.23 -15.09 -4.03
C PRO A 624 -5.51 -15.89 -5.31
N GLY A 625 -6.61 -15.53 -5.98
CA GLY A 625 -7.14 -16.28 -7.12
C GLY A 625 -8.12 -17.39 -6.76
N ASP A 626 -8.50 -17.55 -5.48
CA ASP A 626 -9.56 -18.46 -5.06
C ASP A 626 -10.92 -18.04 -5.66
N PRO A 627 -11.54 -18.84 -6.55
CA PRO A 627 -12.82 -18.48 -7.15
C PRO A 627 -13.97 -18.32 -6.13
N SER A 628 -13.79 -18.82 -4.91
CA SER A 628 -14.79 -18.76 -3.82
C SER A 628 -14.63 -17.56 -2.88
N ALA A 629 -13.56 -16.75 -3.00
CA ALA A 629 -13.37 -15.60 -2.13
C ALA A 629 -14.42 -14.50 -2.39
N ASP A 630 -14.93 -13.86 -1.33
CA ASP A 630 -16.04 -12.89 -1.47
C ASP A 630 -15.62 -11.60 -2.21
N ASP A 631 -14.43 -11.09 -1.92
CA ASP A 631 -13.93 -9.81 -2.44
C ASP A 631 -13.19 -10.01 -3.79
N PRO A 632 -13.63 -9.34 -4.88
CA PRO A 632 -12.96 -9.39 -6.18
C PRO A 632 -11.46 -9.08 -6.12
N ALA A 633 -11.00 -8.20 -5.23
CA ALA A 633 -9.58 -7.85 -5.13
C ALA A 633 -8.69 -9.04 -4.74
N TYR A 634 -9.26 -10.08 -4.13
CA TYR A 634 -8.56 -11.32 -3.77
C TYR A 634 -8.75 -12.42 -4.81
N ARG A 635 -9.71 -12.27 -5.74
CA ARG A 635 -9.95 -13.23 -6.84
C ARG A 635 -9.24 -12.83 -8.12
N MET A 636 -9.22 -11.53 -8.44
CA MET A 636 -8.72 -11.03 -9.71
C MET A 636 -7.20 -11.07 -9.77
N GLY A 637 -6.66 -11.55 -10.89
CA GLY A 637 -5.23 -11.64 -11.12
C GLY A 637 -4.91 -12.28 -12.46
N SER A 638 -3.63 -12.25 -12.84
CA SER A 638 -3.13 -12.99 -13.99
C SER A 638 -2.29 -14.17 -13.51
N PHE A 639 -2.81 -15.39 -13.69
CA PHE A 639 -2.28 -16.59 -13.01
C PHE A 639 -1.67 -17.59 -13.99
N ILE A 640 -0.61 -18.26 -13.56
CA ILE A 640 -0.07 -19.40 -14.31
C ILE A 640 -0.90 -20.65 -14.01
N GLU A 641 -1.24 -21.41 -15.05
CA GLU A 641 -1.89 -22.71 -14.90
C GLU A 641 -0.91 -23.79 -14.43
N GLY A 642 -1.35 -24.68 -13.54
CA GLY A 642 -0.52 -25.79 -13.08
C GLY A 642 0.69 -25.34 -12.25
N LEU A 643 0.55 -24.23 -11.50
CA LEU A 643 1.55 -23.72 -10.57
C LEU A 643 1.92 -24.75 -9.48
N ASP A 644 0.98 -25.62 -9.15
CA ASP A 644 1.15 -26.73 -8.22
C ASP A 644 1.97 -27.90 -8.80
N SER A 645 2.32 -27.88 -10.07
CA SER A 645 2.87 -29.02 -10.80
C SER A 645 4.37 -28.87 -11.11
N PHE A 646 5.14 -29.95 -10.98
CA PHE A 646 6.60 -29.94 -11.15
C PHE A 646 7.16 -31.33 -11.52
N ASP A 647 8.31 -31.40 -12.20
CA ASP A 647 9.05 -32.65 -12.43
C ASP A 647 10.28 -32.78 -11.49
N PRO A 648 10.10 -33.26 -10.26
CA PRO A 648 11.21 -33.32 -9.30
C PRO A 648 12.23 -34.40 -9.64
N GLN A 649 11.84 -35.47 -10.34
CA GLN A 649 12.77 -36.55 -10.68
C GLN A 649 13.82 -36.06 -11.67
N PHE A 650 13.42 -35.21 -12.61
CA PHE A 650 14.35 -34.56 -13.52
C PHE A 650 15.47 -33.82 -12.76
N PHE A 651 15.12 -33.02 -11.76
CA PHE A 651 16.06 -32.21 -10.98
C PHE A 651 16.67 -32.93 -9.77
N ARG A 652 16.50 -34.26 -9.66
CA ARG A 652 16.99 -35.08 -8.52
C ARG A 652 16.45 -34.61 -7.17
N VAL A 653 15.25 -34.04 -7.16
CA VAL A 653 14.51 -33.63 -5.96
C VAL A 653 13.64 -34.82 -5.52
N SER A 654 13.65 -35.11 -4.22
CA SER A 654 12.78 -36.18 -3.71
C SER A 654 11.31 -35.74 -3.73
N PRO A 655 10.33 -36.64 -3.97
CA PRO A 655 8.92 -36.28 -3.92
C PRO A 655 8.50 -35.64 -2.60
N LYS A 656 9.11 -36.03 -1.46
CA LYS A 656 8.84 -35.46 -0.14
C LYS A 656 9.28 -34.00 -0.04
N GLU A 657 10.44 -33.68 -0.60
CA GLU A 657 10.98 -32.31 -0.63
C GLU A 657 10.15 -31.42 -1.55
N ALA A 658 9.74 -31.94 -2.71
CA ALA A 658 8.99 -31.21 -3.74
C ALA A 658 7.74 -30.51 -3.19
N TRP A 659 6.99 -31.13 -2.26
CA TRP A 659 5.82 -30.50 -1.63
C TRP A 659 6.13 -29.19 -0.91
N THR A 660 7.34 -29.01 -0.40
CA THR A 660 7.72 -27.85 0.42
C THR A 660 8.59 -26.85 -0.31
N ILE A 661 9.05 -27.18 -1.52
CA ILE A 661 9.76 -26.25 -2.41
C ILE A 661 8.77 -25.21 -2.90
N ASP A 662 9.13 -23.94 -2.77
CA ASP A 662 8.35 -22.83 -3.32
C ASP A 662 8.06 -23.04 -4.82
N PRO A 663 6.80 -22.97 -5.28
CA PRO A 663 6.46 -23.00 -6.70
C PRO A 663 7.29 -22.04 -7.57
N LEU A 664 7.63 -20.86 -7.05
CA LEU A 664 8.51 -19.90 -7.72
C LEU A 664 9.90 -20.49 -8.02
N GLN A 665 10.45 -21.28 -7.09
CA GLN A 665 11.72 -21.98 -7.28
C GLN A 665 11.61 -23.07 -8.34
N ARG A 666 10.47 -23.75 -8.42
CA ARG A 666 10.21 -24.80 -9.43
C ARG A 666 10.15 -24.22 -10.83
N LEU A 667 9.43 -23.10 -10.99
CA LEU A 667 9.37 -22.34 -12.23
C LEU A 667 10.76 -21.92 -12.68
N LEU A 668 11.54 -21.28 -11.79
CA LEU A 668 12.87 -20.81 -12.15
C LEU A 668 13.80 -21.95 -12.59
N LEU A 669 13.73 -23.14 -11.97
CA LEU A 669 14.54 -24.30 -12.37
C LEU A 669 14.20 -24.79 -13.78
N GLU A 670 12.92 -25.00 -14.07
CA GLU A 670 12.46 -25.48 -15.37
C GLU A 670 12.77 -24.44 -16.46
N THR A 671 12.46 -23.17 -16.24
CA THR A 671 12.70 -22.09 -17.20
C THR A 671 14.19 -21.84 -17.41
N SER A 672 15.04 -21.98 -16.39
CA SER A 672 16.49 -21.88 -16.54
C SER A 672 17.06 -22.99 -17.43
N TRP A 673 16.58 -24.22 -17.25
CA TRP A 673 16.98 -25.33 -18.11
C TRP A 673 16.58 -25.07 -19.57
N GLN A 674 15.34 -24.64 -19.78
CA GLN A 674 14.83 -24.33 -21.12
C GLN A 674 15.59 -23.18 -21.79
N ALA A 675 16.01 -22.16 -21.05
CA ALA A 675 16.79 -21.04 -21.59
C ALA A 675 18.19 -21.47 -22.06
N VAL A 676 18.82 -22.42 -21.36
CA VAL A 676 20.11 -23.01 -21.76
C VAL A 676 19.94 -23.89 -23.02
N GLU A 677 18.87 -24.67 -23.07
CA GLU A 677 18.51 -25.44 -24.26
C GLU A 677 18.20 -24.55 -25.46
N ASP A 678 17.51 -23.43 -25.23
CA ASP A 678 17.27 -22.40 -26.24
C ASP A 678 18.59 -21.77 -26.72
N ALA A 679 19.55 -21.53 -25.83
CA ALA A 679 20.91 -21.11 -26.21
C ALA A 679 21.68 -22.15 -27.04
N ALA A 680 21.12 -23.35 -27.24
CA ALA A 680 21.76 -24.49 -27.89
C ALA A 680 23.08 -24.91 -27.22
N ILE A 681 23.15 -24.72 -25.90
CA ILE A 681 24.26 -25.15 -25.05
C ILE A 681 23.83 -26.44 -24.37
N ASP A 682 24.63 -27.51 -24.49
CA ASP A 682 24.41 -28.72 -23.69
C ASP A 682 24.65 -28.40 -22.20
N PRO A 683 23.62 -28.52 -21.33
CA PRO A 683 23.75 -28.28 -19.89
C PRO A 683 24.90 -29.05 -19.22
N ASP A 684 25.26 -30.24 -19.73
CA ASP A 684 26.35 -31.03 -19.16
C ASP A 684 27.73 -30.37 -19.37
N ARG A 685 27.90 -29.56 -20.43
CA ARG A 685 29.13 -28.79 -20.71
C ARG A 685 29.32 -27.59 -19.77
N LEU A 686 28.27 -27.15 -19.08
CA LEU A 686 28.34 -26.04 -18.13
C LEU A 686 28.90 -26.44 -16.76
N LYS A 687 29.03 -27.74 -16.48
CA LYS A 687 29.52 -28.22 -15.17
C LYS A 687 30.97 -27.80 -14.94
N GLY A 688 31.23 -27.19 -13.79
CA GLY A 688 32.54 -26.64 -13.42
C GLY A 688 32.85 -25.30 -14.10
N SER A 689 31.93 -24.74 -14.89
CA SER A 689 32.10 -23.42 -15.49
C SER A 689 31.91 -22.31 -14.47
N ARG A 690 32.49 -21.13 -14.73
CA ARG A 690 32.26 -19.90 -13.96
C ARG A 690 30.92 -19.24 -14.31
N GLY A 691 29.88 -20.03 -14.56
CA GLY A 691 28.54 -19.51 -14.87
C GLY A 691 27.90 -18.88 -13.63
N GLY A 692 27.39 -17.66 -13.76
CA GLY A 692 26.64 -16.97 -12.70
C GLY A 692 25.13 -17.19 -12.82
N VAL A 693 24.42 -17.09 -11.69
CA VAL A 693 22.95 -17.09 -11.62
C VAL A 693 22.48 -15.84 -10.88
N TYR A 694 21.70 -15.00 -11.54
CA TYR A 694 21.14 -13.77 -10.96
C TYR A 694 19.63 -13.79 -11.14
N ALA A 695 18.86 -13.66 -10.05
CA ALA A 695 17.41 -13.69 -10.18
C ALA A 695 16.74 -12.60 -9.35
N GLY A 696 15.84 -11.86 -9.99
CA GLY A 696 14.91 -10.96 -9.32
C GLY A 696 13.74 -11.74 -8.74
N LEU A 697 13.63 -11.78 -7.41
CA LEU A 697 12.66 -12.58 -6.68
C LEU A 697 11.92 -11.69 -5.67
N GLY A 698 10.63 -11.96 -5.47
CA GLY A 698 9.89 -11.42 -4.34
C GLY A 698 10.09 -12.24 -3.06
N VAL A 699 9.49 -11.78 -1.97
CA VAL A 699 9.38 -12.57 -0.73
C VAL A 699 8.56 -13.82 -1.01
N SER A 700 9.02 -14.98 -0.52
CA SER A 700 8.28 -16.24 -0.67
C SER A 700 6.93 -16.17 0.05
N GLU A 701 5.86 -15.98 -0.73
CA GLU A 701 4.49 -16.02 -0.23
C GLU A 701 4.06 -17.45 0.13
N TYR A 702 4.69 -18.46 -0.49
CA TYR A 702 4.42 -19.88 -0.21
C TYR A 702 4.77 -20.27 1.23
N ARG A 703 5.71 -19.55 1.86
CA ARG A 703 6.02 -19.75 3.28
C ARG A 703 4.77 -19.64 4.16
N SER A 704 3.89 -18.68 3.88
CA SER A 704 2.63 -18.52 4.63
C SER A 704 1.68 -19.70 4.44
N VAL A 705 1.71 -20.34 3.27
CA VAL A 705 0.90 -21.53 2.96
C VAL A 705 1.42 -22.74 3.74
N ILE A 706 2.74 -22.95 3.77
CA ILE A 706 3.36 -24.03 4.53
C ILE A 706 3.13 -23.86 6.04
N GLU A 707 3.28 -22.63 6.56
CA GLU A 707 3.07 -22.35 7.99
C GLU A 707 1.61 -22.64 8.40
N ARG A 708 0.63 -22.28 7.55
CA ARG A 708 -0.79 -22.59 7.78
C ARG A 708 -1.11 -24.08 7.78
N SER A 709 -0.36 -24.89 7.05
CA SER A 709 -0.55 -26.34 7.02
C SER A 709 0.02 -27.07 8.25
N GLY A 710 0.64 -26.36 9.21
CA GLY A 710 1.28 -26.97 10.38
C GLY A 710 2.58 -27.74 10.10
N ARG A 711 3.15 -27.65 8.89
CA ARG A 711 4.43 -28.30 8.56
C ARG A 711 5.61 -27.45 9.04
N VAL A 712 6.41 -27.99 9.96
CA VAL A 712 7.61 -27.33 10.50
C VAL A 712 8.85 -27.70 9.68
N GLY A 713 9.74 -26.74 9.41
CA GLY A 713 11.09 -27.01 8.87
C GLY A 713 11.34 -26.74 7.38
N ALA A 714 10.47 -25.99 6.70
CA ALA A 714 10.63 -25.67 5.27
C ALA A 714 11.33 -24.33 4.97
N HIS A 715 11.97 -23.69 5.96
CA HIS A 715 12.60 -22.37 5.79
C HIS A 715 13.65 -22.33 4.67
N LEU A 716 14.40 -23.41 4.47
CA LEU A 716 15.38 -23.50 3.38
C LEU A 716 14.70 -23.57 2.00
N ASN A 717 13.56 -24.26 1.90
CA ASN A 717 12.86 -24.50 0.63
C ASN A 717 12.04 -23.29 0.14
N THR A 718 12.06 -22.20 0.91
CA THR A 718 11.39 -20.92 0.61
C THR A 718 12.38 -19.74 0.63
N ALA A 719 13.67 -20.01 0.81
CA ALA A 719 14.71 -18.97 0.86
C ALA A 719 15.22 -18.62 -0.54
N GLY A 720 15.27 -17.33 -0.88
CA GLY A 720 15.76 -16.86 -2.19
C GLY A 720 17.18 -17.32 -2.54
N SER A 721 18.07 -17.42 -1.55
CA SER A 721 19.44 -17.94 -1.75
C SER A 721 19.45 -19.40 -2.18
N VAL A 722 18.52 -20.21 -1.67
CA VAL A 722 18.35 -21.61 -2.07
C VAL A 722 17.69 -21.69 -3.45
N THR A 723 16.82 -20.74 -3.80
CA THR A 723 16.22 -20.65 -5.15
C THR A 723 17.27 -20.56 -6.24
N VAL A 724 18.15 -19.55 -6.20
CA VAL A 724 19.24 -19.41 -7.19
C VAL A 724 20.34 -20.46 -7.02
N GLY A 725 20.65 -20.85 -5.77
CA GLY A 725 21.64 -21.87 -5.49
C GLY A 725 21.27 -23.24 -6.05
N ARG A 726 19.98 -23.57 -6.12
CA ARG A 726 19.52 -24.83 -6.71
C ARG A 726 19.66 -24.84 -8.24
N VAL A 727 19.45 -23.72 -8.92
CA VAL A 727 19.73 -23.60 -10.36
C VAL A 727 21.22 -23.85 -10.62
N ALA A 728 22.09 -23.16 -9.89
CA ALA A 728 23.54 -23.35 -9.98
C ALA A 728 23.93 -24.81 -9.69
N PHE A 729 23.39 -25.41 -8.63
CA PHE A 729 23.64 -26.81 -8.28
C PHE A 729 23.16 -27.79 -9.35
N SER A 730 21.98 -27.58 -9.93
CA SER A 730 21.41 -28.46 -10.95
C SER A 730 22.19 -28.43 -12.27
N LEU A 731 22.71 -27.26 -12.66
CA LEU A 731 23.52 -27.09 -13.86
C LEU A 731 25.04 -27.29 -13.60
N GLY A 732 25.45 -27.40 -12.33
CA GLY A 732 26.84 -27.58 -11.92
C GLY A 732 27.71 -26.33 -12.10
N LEU A 733 27.14 -25.15 -11.95
CA LEU A 733 27.82 -23.86 -12.10
C LEU A 733 28.61 -23.51 -10.84
N GLU A 734 29.82 -22.96 -11.01
CA GLU A 734 30.72 -22.55 -9.92
C GLU A 734 30.86 -21.02 -9.76
N GLY A 735 30.09 -20.24 -10.54
CA GLY A 735 30.01 -18.78 -10.40
C GLY A 735 29.05 -18.32 -9.28
N PRO A 736 28.88 -17.00 -9.11
CA PRO A 736 28.01 -16.41 -8.10
C PRO A 736 26.54 -16.75 -8.34
N ALA A 737 25.79 -17.06 -7.27
CA ALA A 737 24.35 -17.25 -7.28
C ALA A 737 23.68 -16.20 -6.38
N VAL A 738 23.09 -15.16 -6.98
CA VAL A 738 22.65 -13.94 -6.30
C VAL A 738 21.13 -13.78 -6.42
N PRO A 739 20.38 -13.91 -5.33
CA PRO A 739 18.98 -13.49 -5.30
C PRO A 739 18.90 -11.96 -5.06
N LEU A 740 18.03 -11.28 -5.81
CA LEU A 740 17.78 -9.84 -5.65
C LEU A 740 16.31 -9.59 -5.32
N ASP A 741 16.07 -8.81 -4.27
CA ASP A 741 14.76 -8.26 -3.92
C ASP A 741 14.86 -6.73 -3.86
N LEU A 742 14.45 -6.10 -4.95
CA LEU A 742 14.35 -4.66 -5.17
C LEU A 742 12.93 -4.33 -5.64
N ALA A 743 11.94 -5.09 -5.13
CA ALA A 743 10.56 -5.05 -5.55
C ALA A 743 10.40 -5.19 -7.08
N CYS A 744 9.69 -4.27 -7.74
CA CYS A 744 9.34 -4.36 -9.15
C CYS A 744 10.53 -4.17 -10.11
N ALA A 745 11.67 -3.64 -9.65
CA ALA A 745 12.89 -3.47 -10.46
C ALA A 745 13.83 -4.69 -10.43
N SER A 746 13.52 -5.72 -9.64
CA SER A 746 14.45 -6.80 -9.29
C SER A 746 15.09 -7.51 -10.49
N SER A 747 14.29 -7.94 -11.48
CA SER A 747 14.82 -8.69 -12.64
C SER A 747 15.67 -7.83 -13.56
N LEU A 748 15.38 -6.53 -13.71
CA LEU A 748 16.19 -5.65 -14.55
C LEU A 748 17.53 -5.32 -13.90
N VAL A 749 17.53 -5.13 -12.57
CA VAL A 749 18.78 -4.98 -11.81
C VAL A 749 19.60 -6.27 -11.84
N ALA A 750 18.96 -7.45 -11.85
CA ALA A 750 19.65 -8.72 -12.05
C ALA A 750 20.40 -8.77 -13.40
N VAL A 751 19.77 -8.26 -14.48
CA VAL A 751 20.42 -8.12 -15.80
C VAL A 751 21.62 -7.18 -15.69
N HIS A 752 21.45 -6.00 -15.09
CA HIS A 752 22.54 -5.05 -14.90
C HIS A 752 23.73 -5.65 -14.14
N GLN A 753 23.50 -6.34 -13.02
CA GLN A 753 24.57 -6.97 -12.24
C GLN A 753 25.30 -8.07 -13.05
N ALA A 754 24.57 -8.89 -13.80
CA ALA A 754 25.16 -9.91 -14.64
C ALA A 754 26.00 -9.32 -15.79
N VAL A 755 25.52 -8.24 -16.43
CA VAL A 755 26.23 -7.49 -17.47
C VAL A 755 27.58 -6.98 -16.93
N GLU A 756 27.57 -6.34 -15.75
CA GLU A 756 28.79 -5.83 -15.13
C GLU A 756 29.77 -6.96 -14.75
N SER A 757 29.28 -8.10 -14.23
CA SER A 757 30.11 -9.26 -13.91
C SER A 757 30.74 -9.90 -15.15
N LEU A 758 30.02 -9.98 -16.27
CA LEU A 758 30.53 -10.47 -17.55
C LEU A 758 31.62 -9.55 -18.11
N ARG A 759 31.38 -8.23 -18.09
CA ARG A 759 32.34 -7.20 -18.52
C ARG A 759 33.64 -7.24 -17.72
N ARG A 760 33.56 -7.53 -16.42
CA ARG A 760 34.72 -7.66 -15.53
C ARG A 760 35.44 -9.01 -15.63
N GLY A 761 34.88 -9.97 -16.38
CA GLY A 761 35.43 -11.32 -16.49
C GLY A 761 35.34 -12.14 -15.20
N GLU A 762 34.45 -11.76 -14.27
CA GLU A 762 34.17 -12.53 -13.06
C GLU A 762 33.43 -13.84 -13.40
N ILE A 763 32.63 -13.79 -14.47
CA ILE A 763 31.89 -14.91 -15.05
C ILE A 763 32.04 -14.91 -16.58
N ASP A 764 31.77 -16.06 -17.19
CA ASP A 764 31.83 -16.24 -18.67
C ASP A 764 30.46 -16.45 -19.30
N LEU A 765 29.47 -16.78 -18.46
CA LEU A 765 28.07 -16.96 -18.83
C LEU A 765 27.20 -16.58 -17.64
N ALA A 766 26.04 -15.98 -17.87
CA ALA A 766 25.09 -15.68 -16.82
C ALA A 766 23.69 -16.21 -17.18
N LEU A 767 23.07 -16.94 -16.27
CA LEU A 767 21.61 -17.12 -16.28
C LEU A 767 21.00 -15.99 -15.46
N VAL A 768 20.14 -15.20 -16.10
CA VAL A 768 19.48 -14.07 -15.46
C VAL A 768 17.97 -14.25 -15.56
N GLY A 769 17.30 -14.23 -14.41
CA GLY A 769 15.86 -14.49 -14.35
C GLY A 769 15.06 -13.51 -13.52
N GLY A 770 13.75 -13.63 -13.64
CA GLY A 770 12.78 -13.03 -12.74
C GLY A 770 11.63 -14.00 -12.52
N ALA A 771 11.16 -14.16 -11.29
CA ALA A 771 10.05 -15.04 -11.00
C ALA A 771 9.11 -14.45 -9.92
N ASN A 772 7.80 -14.61 -10.10
CA ASN A 772 6.78 -14.16 -9.16
C ASN A 772 5.59 -15.13 -9.10
N VAL A 773 5.03 -15.30 -7.90
CA VAL A 773 3.82 -16.10 -7.64
C VAL A 773 2.97 -15.41 -6.57
N THR A 774 1.64 -15.49 -6.67
CA THR A 774 0.69 -14.70 -5.85
C THR A 774 -0.10 -15.66 -4.95
N LEU A 775 0.31 -15.78 -3.68
CA LEU A 775 -0.15 -16.83 -2.74
C LEU A 775 -0.55 -16.32 -1.34
N SER A 776 -0.22 -15.09 -0.98
CA SER A 776 -0.48 -14.49 0.33
C SER A 776 -1.62 -13.48 0.28
N THR A 777 -2.74 -13.81 0.93
CA THR A 777 -3.85 -12.87 1.13
C THR A 777 -3.43 -11.67 1.97
N GLY A 778 -2.49 -11.82 2.90
CA GLY A 778 -1.98 -10.70 3.69
C GLY A 778 -1.22 -9.67 2.86
N VAL A 779 -0.44 -10.11 1.87
CA VAL A 779 0.25 -9.18 0.94
C VAL A 779 -0.75 -8.50 0.03
N THR A 780 -1.70 -9.25 -0.55
CA THR A 780 -2.78 -8.67 -1.35
C THR A 780 -3.58 -7.63 -0.56
N GLY A 781 -3.97 -7.94 0.69
CA GLY A 781 -4.70 -7.00 1.55
C GLY A 781 -3.92 -5.70 1.81
N ALA A 782 -2.62 -5.78 2.09
CA ALA A 782 -1.78 -4.60 2.28
C ALA A 782 -1.70 -3.73 1.01
N LEU A 783 -1.64 -4.36 -0.19
CA LEU A 783 -1.63 -3.64 -1.45
C LEU A 783 -2.98 -2.94 -1.73
N VAL A 784 -4.11 -3.58 -1.38
CA VAL A 784 -5.45 -2.97 -1.43
C VAL A 784 -5.54 -1.77 -0.49
N GLU A 785 -5.12 -1.93 0.77
CA GLU A 785 -5.13 -0.85 1.77
C GLU A 785 -4.26 0.35 1.35
N SER A 786 -3.19 0.10 0.58
CA SER A 786 -2.32 1.14 0.04
C SER A 786 -2.82 1.78 -1.27
N GLY A 787 -3.94 1.31 -1.83
CA GLY A 787 -4.52 1.84 -3.07
C GLY A 787 -3.71 1.52 -4.33
N MET A 788 -2.89 0.48 -4.33
CA MET A 788 -2.02 0.14 -5.46
C MET A 788 -2.68 -0.77 -6.50
N LEU A 789 -3.73 -1.49 -6.11
CA LEU A 789 -4.42 -2.42 -6.99
C LEU A 789 -5.61 -1.75 -7.68
N SER A 790 -5.72 -1.95 -8.99
CA SER A 790 -6.85 -1.48 -9.78
C SER A 790 -8.14 -2.21 -9.34
N PRO A 791 -9.20 -1.49 -8.92
CA PRO A 791 -10.46 -2.12 -8.50
C PRO A 791 -11.18 -2.89 -9.63
N GLN A 792 -10.97 -2.54 -10.89
CA GLN A 792 -11.60 -3.21 -12.05
C GLN A 792 -10.73 -4.32 -12.63
N GLY A 793 -9.61 -4.64 -11.97
CA GLY A 793 -8.69 -5.68 -12.39
C GLY A 793 -8.14 -5.48 -13.81
N GLN A 794 -7.69 -4.27 -14.17
CA GLN A 794 -6.96 -4.02 -15.41
C GLN A 794 -5.83 -3.02 -15.21
N CYS A 795 -4.66 -3.27 -15.81
CA CYS A 795 -3.60 -2.26 -15.90
C CYS A 795 -3.92 -1.33 -17.07
N LYS A 796 -4.28 -0.08 -16.79
CA LYS A 796 -4.71 0.93 -17.77
C LYS A 796 -3.62 1.98 -17.99
N SER A 797 -2.44 1.53 -18.43
CA SER A 797 -1.25 2.38 -18.46
C SER A 797 -1.42 3.59 -19.40
N PHE A 798 -1.04 4.78 -18.93
CA PHE A 798 -1.16 6.06 -19.64
C PHE A 798 -2.59 6.53 -19.99
N ASP A 799 -3.61 5.77 -19.61
CA ASP A 799 -5.02 6.13 -19.81
C ASP A 799 -5.52 7.07 -18.71
N ALA A 800 -6.50 7.92 -19.01
CA ALA A 800 -7.12 8.82 -18.05
C ALA A 800 -7.78 8.09 -16.86
N SER A 801 -8.15 6.82 -17.04
CA SER A 801 -8.75 5.96 -16.02
C SER A 801 -7.75 5.05 -15.27
N ALA A 802 -6.45 5.32 -15.40
CA ALA A 802 -5.38 4.63 -14.66
C ALA A 802 -5.56 4.74 -13.13
N ASP A 803 -5.82 3.62 -12.44
CA ASP A 803 -6.14 3.58 -11.00
C ASP A 803 -5.44 2.44 -10.23
N GLY A 804 -4.36 1.90 -10.77
CA GLY A 804 -3.56 0.86 -10.15
C GLY A 804 -3.23 -0.30 -11.09
N TYR A 805 -2.51 -1.28 -10.56
CA TYR A 805 -2.11 -2.47 -11.31
C TYR A 805 -2.88 -3.71 -10.86
N VAL A 806 -2.75 -4.80 -11.60
CA VAL A 806 -3.25 -6.14 -11.22
C VAL A 806 -2.08 -7.05 -10.95
N ARG A 807 -2.10 -7.81 -9.85
CA ARG A 807 -1.03 -8.77 -9.55
C ARG A 807 -0.99 -9.89 -10.58
N GLY A 808 0.21 -10.29 -10.99
CA GLY A 808 0.41 -11.39 -11.92
C GLY A 808 1.53 -12.35 -11.52
N GLU A 809 1.48 -13.56 -12.05
CA GLU A 809 2.48 -14.60 -11.85
C GLU A 809 3.33 -14.81 -13.09
N GLY A 810 4.58 -15.23 -12.95
CA GLY A 810 5.40 -15.48 -14.14
C GLY A 810 6.83 -15.84 -13.84
N CYS A 811 7.49 -16.45 -14.82
CA CYS A 811 8.93 -16.62 -14.82
C CYS A 811 9.51 -16.36 -16.21
N GLY A 812 10.58 -15.57 -16.29
CA GLY A 812 11.39 -15.43 -17.49
C GLY A 812 12.86 -15.59 -17.15
N VAL A 813 13.65 -16.14 -18.08
CA VAL A 813 15.09 -16.30 -17.97
C VAL A 813 15.76 -15.98 -19.30
N VAL A 814 16.86 -15.24 -19.26
CA VAL A 814 17.79 -15.04 -20.38
C VAL A 814 19.18 -15.60 -20.04
N VAL A 815 19.90 -16.05 -21.06
CA VAL A 815 21.29 -16.48 -20.99
C VAL A 815 22.14 -15.41 -21.63
N LEU A 816 23.10 -14.88 -20.88
CA LEU A 816 23.97 -13.78 -21.30
C LEU A 816 25.42 -14.24 -21.44
N LYS A 817 26.10 -13.74 -22.47
CA LYS A 817 27.54 -13.86 -22.68
C LYS A 817 28.12 -12.54 -23.14
N ARG A 818 29.43 -12.37 -23.00
CA ARG A 818 30.15 -11.32 -23.76
C ARG A 818 29.90 -11.53 -25.25
N LEU A 819 29.66 -10.46 -25.99
CA LEU A 819 29.37 -10.54 -27.42
C LEU A 819 30.54 -11.19 -28.16
N SER A 820 31.77 -10.84 -27.82
CA SER A 820 32.97 -11.44 -28.42
C SER A 820 33.00 -12.96 -28.26
N ASP A 821 32.59 -13.47 -27.10
CA ASP A 821 32.60 -14.90 -26.78
C ASP A 821 31.42 -15.61 -27.44
N ALA A 822 30.26 -14.95 -27.53
CA ALA A 822 29.11 -15.47 -28.26
C ALA A 822 29.41 -15.61 -29.76
N GLU A 823 30.07 -14.62 -30.36
CA GLU A 823 30.53 -14.68 -31.75
C GLU A 823 31.59 -15.77 -31.96
N ALA A 824 32.58 -15.85 -31.06
CA ALA A 824 33.65 -16.85 -31.13
C ALA A 824 33.09 -18.29 -31.03
N ASP A 825 32.12 -18.50 -30.14
CA ASP A 825 31.47 -19.80 -29.96
C ASP A 825 30.39 -20.10 -31.01
N SER A 826 30.16 -19.17 -31.94
CA SER A 826 29.10 -19.26 -32.96
C SER A 826 27.72 -19.47 -32.36
N ASP A 827 27.50 -18.88 -31.19
CA ASP A 827 26.21 -18.90 -30.51
C ASP A 827 25.16 -18.19 -31.36
N ARG A 828 23.92 -18.61 -31.16
CA ARG A 828 22.79 -17.83 -31.62
C ARG A 828 22.65 -16.61 -30.73
N ILE A 829 22.53 -15.44 -31.33
CA ILE A 829 22.34 -14.18 -30.60
C ILE A 829 20.95 -13.65 -30.92
N TRP A 830 20.13 -13.46 -29.88
CA TRP A 830 18.78 -12.92 -29.96
C TRP A 830 18.75 -11.39 -30.02
N ALA A 831 19.62 -10.73 -29.26
CA ALA A 831 19.77 -9.29 -29.19
C ALA A 831 21.05 -8.96 -28.40
N VAL A 832 21.46 -7.70 -28.42
CA VAL A 832 22.61 -7.18 -27.67
C VAL A 832 22.14 -6.16 -26.64
N VAL A 833 22.60 -6.30 -25.40
CA VAL A 833 22.48 -5.27 -24.36
C VAL A 833 23.63 -4.29 -24.54
N ARG A 834 23.33 -3.11 -25.09
CA ARG A 834 24.32 -2.06 -25.37
C ARG A 834 24.73 -1.30 -24.12
N GLY A 835 23.76 -1.00 -23.26
CA GLY A 835 24.01 -0.27 -22.02
C GLY A 835 22.96 -0.56 -20.97
N SER A 836 23.35 -0.48 -19.70
CA SER A 836 22.43 -0.58 -18.57
C SER A 836 22.88 0.32 -17.42
N ALA A 837 21.92 0.83 -16.66
CA ALA A 837 22.19 1.63 -15.47
C ALA A 837 21.15 1.37 -14.39
N VAL A 838 21.57 1.57 -13.14
CA VAL A 838 20.72 1.46 -11.95
C VAL A 838 21.03 2.64 -11.04
N ASN A 839 19.98 3.30 -10.54
CA ASN A 839 20.14 4.34 -9.53
C ASN A 839 19.05 4.28 -8.45
N GLN A 840 19.12 5.24 -7.54
CA GLN A 840 18.12 5.44 -6.48
C GLN A 840 17.52 6.84 -6.62
N THR A 841 16.21 6.94 -6.38
CA THR A 841 15.46 8.19 -6.29
C THR A 841 16.08 9.21 -5.32
N GLY A 842 16.66 8.75 -4.22
CA GLY A 842 17.22 9.58 -3.16
C GLY A 842 16.13 10.18 -2.26
N SER A 843 16.43 11.32 -1.63
CA SER A 843 15.47 12.05 -0.81
C SER A 843 14.35 12.64 -1.68
N GLY A 844 13.10 12.37 -1.29
CA GLY A 844 11.89 12.85 -1.95
C GLY A 844 10.73 12.96 -0.96
N LEU A 845 9.51 13.15 -1.45
CA LEU A 845 8.32 13.35 -0.60
C LEU A 845 7.94 12.12 0.24
N ALA A 846 8.13 10.92 -0.31
CA ALA A 846 8.04 9.65 0.42
C ALA A 846 8.84 8.58 -0.32
N VAL A 847 9.18 7.48 0.35
CA VAL A 847 9.97 6.38 -0.25
C VAL A 847 9.27 5.73 -1.45
N THR A 848 7.93 5.76 -1.46
CA THR A 848 7.06 5.17 -2.48
C THR A 848 6.75 6.11 -3.65
N VAL A 849 7.13 7.39 -3.56
CA VAL A 849 6.83 8.39 -4.59
C VAL A 849 7.99 8.39 -5.61
N PRO A 850 7.70 8.18 -6.91
CA PRO A 850 8.74 8.16 -7.94
C PRO A 850 9.32 9.57 -8.20
N SER A 851 10.49 9.63 -8.83
CA SER A 851 11.18 10.87 -9.19
C SER A 851 11.57 10.87 -10.66
N GLY A 852 10.95 11.76 -11.44
CA GLY A 852 11.23 11.90 -12.87
C GLY A 852 12.69 12.23 -13.14
N ARG A 853 13.35 13.04 -12.30
CA ARG A 853 14.78 13.35 -12.47
C ARG A 853 15.69 12.14 -12.22
N ALA A 854 15.32 11.26 -11.29
CA ALA A 854 16.06 10.02 -11.10
C ALA A 854 15.86 9.08 -12.30
N GLN A 855 14.65 9.03 -12.86
CA GLN A 855 14.35 8.30 -14.08
C GLN A 855 15.12 8.87 -15.29
N GLU A 856 15.14 10.19 -15.49
CA GLU A 856 15.95 10.88 -16.51
C GLU A 856 17.43 10.52 -16.40
N ARG A 857 17.99 10.56 -15.17
CA ARG A 857 19.41 10.23 -14.92
C ARG A 857 19.74 8.78 -15.26
N VAL A 858 18.90 7.83 -14.86
CA VAL A 858 19.19 6.41 -15.15
C VAL A 858 19.09 6.13 -16.65
N MET A 859 18.15 6.77 -17.35
CA MET A 859 18.04 6.67 -18.80
C MET A 859 19.26 7.28 -19.50
N ALA A 860 19.63 8.51 -19.14
CA ALA A 860 20.80 9.20 -19.70
C ALA A 860 22.11 8.44 -19.44
N GLU A 861 22.29 7.86 -18.25
CA GLU A 861 23.47 7.07 -17.92
C GLU A 861 23.54 5.77 -18.74
N ALA A 862 22.42 5.06 -18.89
CA ALA A 862 22.38 3.84 -19.70
C ALA A 862 22.59 4.12 -21.20
N LEU A 863 22.04 5.21 -21.74
CA LEU A 863 22.30 5.67 -23.11
C LEU A 863 23.77 6.05 -23.32
N ALA A 864 24.36 6.77 -22.35
CA ALA A 864 25.78 7.12 -22.39
C ALA A 864 26.69 5.89 -22.39
N ARG A 865 26.37 4.87 -21.57
CA ARG A 865 27.08 3.58 -21.56
C ARG A 865 26.85 2.77 -22.83
N ALA A 866 25.68 2.91 -23.46
CA ALA A 866 25.38 2.28 -24.75
C ALA A 866 26.10 2.95 -25.93
N GLY A 867 26.52 4.22 -25.79
CA GLY A 867 27.01 5.02 -26.90
C GLY A 867 25.93 5.28 -27.96
N VAL A 868 24.67 5.40 -27.52
CA VAL A 868 23.49 5.58 -28.38
C VAL A 868 22.87 6.95 -28.11
N GLU A 869 22.54 7.69 -29.17
CA GLU A 869 21.85 8.97 -29.03
C GLU A 869 20.37 8.74 -28.69
N PRO A 870 19.74 9.55 -27.82
CA PRO A 870 18.35 9.33 -27.41
C PRO A 870 17.36 9.32 -28.58
N ASN A 871 17.61 10.08 -29.64
CA ASN A 871 16.72 10.13 -30.81
C ASN A 871 16.82 8.90 -31.73
N GLU A 872 17.77 7.98 -31.47
CA GLU A 872 17.94 6.73 -32.23
C GLU A 872 17.12 5.56 -31.67
N VAL A 873 16.60 5.66 -30.44
CA VAL A 873 15.76 4.62 -29.84
C VAL A 873 14.34 4.67 -30.42
N ASP A 874 13.83 3.54 -30.88
CA ASP A 874 12.53 3.43 -31.56
C ASP A 874 11.39 3.21 -30.59
N TYR A 875 11.62 2.34 -29.60
CA TYR A 875 10.60 1.85 -28.69
C TYR A 875 11.11 1.86 -27.25
N VAL A 876 10.27 2.29 -26.32
CA VAL A 876 10.52 2.10 -24.89
C VAL A 876 9.39 1.29 -24.29
N GLU A 877 9.75 0.10 -23.80
CA GLU A 877 8.90 -0.70 -22.93
C GLU A 877 8.95 -0.09 -21.54
N ALA A 878 7.92 0.69 -21.24
CA ALA A 878 7.79 1.44 -20.01
C ALA A 878 7.60 0.52 -18.80
N HIS A 879 7.88 1.05 -17.61
CA HIS A 879 7.42 0.42 -16.38
C HIS A 879 5.89 0.43 -16.35
N GLY A 880 5.23 1.56 -16.70
CA GLY A 880 3.81 1.67 -17.01
C GLY A 880 2.92 0.77 -16.16
N ALA A 881 2.76 1.12 -14.88
CA ALA A 881 2.03 0.30 -13.93
C ALA A 881 0.51 0.51 -14.01
N GLY A 882 0.04 1.54 -14.73
CA GLY A 882 -1.37 1.91 -14.70
C GLY A 882 -1.72 2.80 -13.52
N THR A 883 -0.74 3.54 -12.99
CA THR A 883 -0.96 4.49 -11.89
C THR A 883 -0.96 5.92 -12.44
N ALA A 884 -1.97 6.72 -12.12
CA ALA A 884 -2.10 8.08 -12.65
C ALA A 884 -0.82 8.93 -12.46
N VAL A 885 -0.24 8.93 -11.26
CA VAL A 885 0.96 9.73 -10.93
C VAL A 885 2.24 9.10 -11.50
N GLY A 886 2.41 7.79 -11.37
CA GLY A 886 3.63 7.11 -11.82
C GLY A 886 3.79 7.15 -13.34
N ASP A 887 2.70 6.92 -14.08
CA ASP A 887 2.70 6.92 -15.53
C ASP A 887 2.96 8.32 -16.10
N ALA A 888 2.42 9.38 -15.47
CA ALA A 888 2.68 10.76 -15.86
C ALA A 888 4.14 11.19 -15.61
N ILE A 889 4.73 10.76 -14.49
CA ILE A 889 6.14 11.00 -14.17
C ILE A 889 7.05 10.28 -15.17
N GLU A 890 6.76 9.02 -15.48
CA GLU A 890 7.52 8.24 -16.45
C GLU A 890 7.42 8.84 -17.86
N ALA A 891 6.21 9.19 -18.32
CA ALA A 891 6.03 9.82 -19.63
C ALA A 891 6.78 11.17 -19.71
N SER A 892 6.73 11.99 -18.66
CA SER A 892 7.48 13.25 -18.62
C SER A 892 9.00 13.02 -18.72
N ALA A 893 9.52 12.04 -17.98
CA ALA A 893 10.94 11.70 -18.01
C ALA A 893 11.36 11.15 -19.39
N LEU A 894 10.52 10.32 -20.02
CA LEU A 894 10.74 9.81 -21.37
C LEU A 894 10.80 10.95 -22.38
N ALA A 895 9.84 11.88 -22.33
CA ALA A 895 9.83 13.04 -23.22
C ALA A 895 11.07 13.92 -23.05
N ALA A 896 11.52 14.12 -21.81
CA ALA A 896 12.70 14.92 -21.51
C ALA A 896 14.00 14.30 -22.06
N VAL A 897 14.14 12.97 -22.01
CA VAL A 897 15.35 12.28 -22.48
C VAL A 897 15.28 11.98 -23.98
N TYR A 898 14.18 11.41 -24.45
CA TYR A 898 14.03 10.91 -25.82
C TYR A 898 13.49 11.94 -26.81
N GLY A 899 12.97 13.07 -26.32
CA GLY A 899 12.35 14.10 -27.15
C GLY A 899 13.29 15.08 -27.85
N PRO A 900 14.38 15.58 -27.22
CA PRO A 900 15.30 16.51 -27.87
C PRO A 900 15.86 15.96 -29.18
N GLY A 901 15.84 16.76 -30.25
CA GLY A 901 16.37 16.39 -31.56
C GLY A 901 15.56 15.31 -32.30
N ARG A 902 14.37 14.94 -31.79
CA ARG A 902 13.46 14.00 -32.45
C ARG A 902 12.58 14.72 -33.46
N ARG A 903 12.31 14.05 -34.59
CA ARG A 903 11.44 14.58 -35.65
C ARG A 903 9.97 14.31 -35.30
N GLU A 904 9.06 15.23 -35.62
CA GLU A 904 7.61 15.07 -35.39
C GLU A 904 7.03 13.82 -36.09
N ASP A 905 7.56 13.42 -37.24
CA ASP A 905 7.14 12.23 -37.98
C ASP A 905 7.72 10.92 -37.43
N ARG A 906 8.60 10.98 -36.42
CA ARG A 906 9.25 9.83 -35.78
C ARG A 906 9.21 9.94 -34.24
N PRO A 907 8.02 9.97 -33.61
CA PRO A 907 7.91 9.92 -32.15
C PRO A 907 8.53 8.63 -31.61
N VAL A 908 8.96 8.63 -30.36
CA VAL A 908 9.34 7.39 -29.68
C VAL A 908 8.07 6.62 -29.35
N LEU A 909 8.04 5.35 -29.74
CA LEU A 909 6.93 4.47 -29.43
C LEU A 909 7.03 4.02 -27.97
N ILE A 910 5.91 3.99 -27.26
CA ILE A 910 5.86 3.52 -25.86
C ILE A 910 4.77 2.47 -25.66
N GLY A 911 5.03 1.54 -24.75
CA GLY A 911 4.05 0.52 -24.36
C GLY A 911 4.39 -0.16 -23.03
N SER A 912 3.47 -0.98 -22.51
CA SER A 912 3.67 -1.77 -21.29
C SER A 912 2.97 -3.11 -21.43
N VAL A 913 3.68 -4.20 -21.22
CA VAL A 913 3.12 -5.56 -21.29
C VAL A 913 2.18 -5.87 -20.12
N LYS A 914 2.19 -5.03 -19.08
CA LYS A 914 1.31 -5.19 -17.92
C LYS A 914 -0.16 -5.07 -18.30
N THR A 915 -0.46 -4.43 -19.44
CA THR A 915 -1.81 -4.37 -19.99
C THR A 915 -2.30 -5.72 -20.51
N ASN A 916 -1.40 -6.66 -20.83
CA ASN A 916 -1.75 -8.01 -21.29
C ASN A 916 -1.78 -9.01 -20.13
N ILE A 917 -0.76 -8.98 -19.27
CA ILE A 917 -0.48 -10.06 -18.30
C ILE A 917 -0.44 -9.61 -16.84
N GLY A 918 -0.91 -8.39 -16.56
CA GLY A 918 -0.79 -7.79 -15.23
C GLY A 918 0.66 -7.47 -14.86
N HIS A 919 0.85 -7.01 -13.62
CA HIS A 919 2.15 -6.72 -13.06
C HIS A 919 2.73 -7.97 -12.37
N LEU A 920 3.71 -8.60 -13.03
CA LEU A 920 4.39 -9.80 -12.53
C LEU A 920 5.43 -9.51 -11.41
N GLU A 921 5.30 -8.38 -10.71
CA GLU A 921 6.22 -7.87 -9.69
C GLU A 921 7.70 -8.10 -10.07
N GLY A 922 8.44 -8.92 -9.32
CA GLY A 922 9.86 -9.21 -9.54
C GLY A 922 10.21 -9.79 -10.92
N ALA A 923 9.25 -10.40 -11.64
CA ALA A 923 9.42 -10.96 -12.98
C ALA A 923 9.07 -10.00 -14.13
N SER A 924 8.48 -8.83 -13.84
CA SER A 924 7.85 -7.98 -14.85
C SER A 924 8.82 -7.45 -15.91
N ALA A 925 10.01 -7.05 -15.48
CA ALA A 925 11.00 -6.50 -16.39
C ALA A 925 11.58 -7.58 -17.33
N MET A 926 11.58 -8.85 -16.89
CA MET A 926 11.98 -9.96 -17.76
C MET A 926 10.94 -10.25 -18.85
N ALA A 927 9.65 -10.19 -18.53
CA ALA A 927 8.59 -10.25 -19.55
C ALA A 927 8.71 -9.09 -20.55
N SER A 928 8.98 -7.89 -20.04
CA SER A 928 9.21 -6.67 -20.82
C SER A 928 10.40 -6.81 -21.78
N LEU A 929 11.54 -7.31 -21.29
CA LEU A 929 12.74 -7.58 -22.10
C LEU A 929 12.48 -8.65 -23.18
N ILE A 930 11.86 -9.77 -22.82
CA ILE A 930 11.55 -10.84 -23.77
C ILE A 930 10.58 -10.34 -24.85
N LYS A 931 9.55 -9.55 -24.48
CA LYS A 931 8.65 -8.90 -25.44
C LYS A 931 9.41 -8.02 -26.42
N VAL A 932 10.33 -7.17 -25.94
CA VAL A 932 11.13 -6.29 -26.81
C VAL A 932 11.95 -7.08 -27.81
N VAL A 933 12.64 -8.13 -27.35
CA VAL A 933 13.48 -8.97 -28.21
C VAL A 933 12.64 -9.74 -29.24
N LEU A 934 11.48 -10.26 -28.85
CA LEU A 934 10.54 -10.90 -29.78
C LEU A 934 9.98 -9.88 -30.79
N GLY A 935 9.59 -8.68 -30.35
CA GLY A 935 9.13 -7.62 -31.24
C GLY A 935 10.17 -7.22 -32.29
N MET A 936 11.44 -7.08 -31.87
CA MET A 936 12.56 -6.84 -32.80
C MET A 936 12.71 -7.97 -33.83
N ARG A 937 12.61 -9.23 -33.39
CA ARG A 937 12.70 -10.41 -34.29
C ARG A 937 11.57 -10.42 -35.32
N HIS A 938 10.36 -10.13 -34.88
CA HIS A 938 9.18 -10.14 -35.75
C HIS A 938 9.03 -8.85 -36.57
N GLY A 939 9.82 -7.81 -36.27
CA GLY A 939 9.76 -6.53 -36.96
C GLY A 939 8.52 -5.72 -36.60
N THR A 940 7.95 -5.94 -35.40
CA THR A 940 6.65 -5.39 -35.00
C THR A 940 6.66 -4.98 -33.53
N VAL A 941 6.04 -3.84 -33.21
CA VAL A 941 5.70 -3.42 -31.85
C VAL A 941 4.25 -3.88 -31.55
N PRO A 942 4.05 -4.82 -30.59
CA PRO A 942 2.71 -5.30 -30.26
C PRO A 942 1.81 -4.22 -29.66
N ARG A 943 0.51 -4.41 -29.84
CA ARG A 943 -0.53 -3.50 -29.35
C ARG A 943 -0.52 -3.37 -27.81
N HIS A 944 -0.58 -2.12 -27.34
CA HIS A 944 -0.88 -1.71 -25.98
C HIS A 944 -2.39 -1.79 -25.72
N LEU A 945 -2.81 -2.45 -24.63
CA LEU A 945 -4.23 -2.64 -24.31
C LEU A 945 -4.74 -1.59 -23.32
N HIS A 946 -6.06 -1.46 -23.20
CA HIS A 946 -6.74 -0.63 -22.20
C HIS A 946 -6.44 0.88 -22.25
N TYR A 947 -6.00 1.36 -23.42
CA TYR A 947 -5.80 2.78 -23.70
C TYR A 947 -6.93 3.29 -24.61
N THR A 948 -7.85 4.05 -24.04
CA THR A 948 -9.04 4.61 -24.69
C THR A 948 -9.02 6.12 -24.69
N ASP A 949 -8.73 6.75 -23.54
CA ASP A 949 -8.64 8.20 -23.38
C ASP A 949 -7.25 8.57 -22.85
N PRO A 950 -6.45 9.36 -23.58
CA PRO A 950 -5.13 9.77 -23.13
C PRO A 950 -5.18 10.48 -21.78
N SER A 951 -4.29 10.13 -20.85
CA SER A 951 -4.24 10.80 -19.54
C SER A 951 -4.03 12.31 -19.69
N PRO A 952 -4.87 13.16 -19.05
CA PRO A 952 -4.73 14.62 -19.12
C PRO A 952 -3.52 15.14 -18.33
N GLU A 953 -2.87 14.27 -17.54
CA GLU A 953 -1.67 14.58 -16.76
C GLU A 953 -0.39 14.62 -17.63
N ILE A 954 -0.50 14.21 -18.90
CA ILE A 954 0.59 14.14 -19.87
C ILE A 954 0.29 15.10 -21.02
N ASP A 955 1.24 15.98 -21.34
CA ASP A 955 1.12 16.90 -22.48
C ASP A 955 1.46 16.19 -23.79
N TRP A 956 0.50 15.43 -24.32
CA TRP A 956 0.66 14.66 -25.55
C TRP A 956 0.90 15.51 -26.80
N GLU A 957 0.48 16.78 -26.80
CA GLU A 957 0.68 17.67 -27.95
C GLU A 957 2.13 18.18 -28.05
N ARG A 958 2.78 18.38 -26.89
CA ARG A 958 4.15 18.91 -26.82
C ARG A 958 5.23 17.84 -26.59
N THR A 959 4.84 16.59 -26.43
CA THR A 959 5.77 15.47 -26.22
C THR A 959 5.83 14.55 -27.43
N PRO A 960 7.03 14.20 -27.94
CA PRO A 960 7.16 13.33 -29.11
C PRO A 960 7.03 11.85 -28.73
N LEU A 961 6.00 11.52 -27.95
CA LEU A 961 5.68 10.18 -27.48
C LEU A 961 4.44 9.65 -28.23
N ARG A 962 4.44 8.37 -28.58
CA ARG A 962 3.25 7.71 -29.14
C ARG A 962 3.01 6.36 -28.48
N VAL A 963 1.86 6.20 -27.84
CA VAL A 963 1.42 4.89 -27.32
C VAL A 963 1.09 3.97 -28.51
N ALA A 964 1.59 2.73 -28.48
CA ALA A 964 1.35 1.73 -29.53
C ALA A 964 -0.09 1.15 -29.44
N THR A 965 -1.12 1.94 -29.76
CA THR A 965 -2.54 1.56 -29.60
C THR A 965 -3.04 0.49 -30.58
N GLU A 966 -2.24 0.21 -31.61
CA GLU A 966 -2.42 -0.83 -32.62
C GLU A 966 -1.08 -1.56 -32.82
N GLU A 967 -1.09 -2.65 -33.57
CA GLU A 967 0.14 -3.29 -34.02
C GLU A 967 0.86 -2.36 -35.00
N ILE A 968 2.14 -2.06 -34.74
CA ILE A 968 2.92 -1.11 -35.54
C ILE A 968 4.17 -1.81 -36.08
N ASP A 969 4.39 -1.72 -37.39
CA ASP A 969 5.66 -2.13 -38.01
C ASP A 969 6.81 -1.40 -37.32
N TRP A 970 7.84 -2.14 -36.91
CA TRP A 970 8.97 -1.56 -36.20
C TRP A 970 9.60 -0.44 -37.04
N PRO A 971 9.81 0.77 -36.50
CA PRO A 971 10.29 1.91 -37.28
C PRO A 971 11.62 1.62 -37.99
N GLN A 972 11.57 1.39 -39.30
CA GLN A 972 12.78 1.08 -40.09
C GLN A 972 13.53 2.36 -40.49
N GLY A 973 14.86 2.30 -40.47
CA GLY A 973 15.73 3.26 -41.15
C GLY A 973 16.72 2.49 -42.04
N GLU A 974 17.03 3.02 -43.23
CA GLU A 974 18.02 2.39 -44.13
C GLU A 974 19.34 2.13 -43.37
N GLY A 975 19.72 0.86 -43.25
CA GLY A 975 20.99 0.45 -42.64
C GLY A 975 21.10 0.58 -41.11
N ARG A 976 20.01 0.86 -40.38
CA ARG A 976 20.01 1.00 -38.90
C ARG A 976 19.39 -0.23 -38.22
N GLN A 977 20.04 -0.73 -37.17
CA GLN A 977 19.48 -1.80 -36.33
C GLN A 977 18.34 -1.29 -35.44
N SER A 978 17.38 -2.18 -35.13
CA SER A 978 16.27 -1.86 -34.23
C SER A 978 16.79 -1.58 -32.82
N LEU A 979 16.45 -0.42 -32.26
CA LEU A 979 16.87 -0.03 -30.92
C LEU A 979 15.66 0.17 -30.01
N ALA A 980 15.70 -0.43 -28.82
CA ALA A 980 14.69 -0.22 -27.81
C ALA A 980 15.31 -0.05 -26.42
N ALA A 981 14.48 0.36 -25.48
CA ALA A 981 14.84 0.34 -24.07
C ALA A 981 13.74 -0.26 -23.19
N VAL A 982 14.13 -0.73 -22.01
CA VAL A 982 13.21 -1.28 -21.01
C VAL A 982 13.40 -0.54 -19.70
N ASN A 983 12.30 -0.06 -19.13
CA ASN A 983 12.24 0.59 -17.81
C ASN A 983 11.76 -0.38 -16.73
N ALA A 984 12.35 -0.28 -15.55
CA ALA A 984 11.80 -0.89 -14.35
C ALA A 984 12.01 -0.01 -13.12
N TYR A 985 10.92 0.33 -12.43
CA TYR A 985 10.93 1.18 -11.25
C TYR A 985 10.38 0.41 -10.05
N GLY A 986 11.18 0.31 -9.00
CA GLY A 986 10.81 -0.34 -7.76
C GLY A 986 10.14 0.65 -6.82
N ILE A 987 9.11 0.18 -6.12
CA ILE A 987 8.38 0.96 -5.09
C ILE A 987 9.28 1.53 -3.98
N SER A 988 10.47 0.96 -3.77
CA SER A 988 11.46 1.45 -2.80
C SER A 988 12.35 2.59 -3.35
N GLY A 989 12.11 3.04 -4.58
CA GLY A 989 12.88 4.09 -5.26
C GLY A 989 14.09 3.59 -6.06
N THR A 990 14.23 2.27 -6.28
CA THR A 990 15.27 1.73 -7.18
C THR A 990 14.82 1.84 -8.63
N ASN A 991 15.62 2.47 -9.49
CA ASN A 991 15.31 2.61 -10.90
C ASN A 991 16.35 1.88 -11.75
N ALA A 992 15.91 1.21 -12.80
CA ALA A 992 16.76 0.52 -13.76
C ALA A 992 16.34 0.84 -15.19
N HIS A 993 17.32 0.98 -16.07
CA HIS A 993 17.13 1.17 -17.51
C HIS A 993 18.14 0.31 -18.28
N ILE A 994 17.68 -0.36 -19.34
CA ILE A 994 18.54 -1.09 -20.27
C ILE A 994 18.23 -0.67 -21.70
N VAL A 995 19.28 -0.54 -22.51
CA VAL A 995 19.21 -0.29 -23.96
C VAL A 995 19.57 -1.58 -24.69
N VAL A 996 18.70 -1.99 -25.60
CA VAL A 996 18.78 -3.26 -26.32
C VAL A 996 18.75 -2.99 -27.82
N GLU A 997 19.60 -3.69 -28.55
CA GLU A 997 19.72 -3.61 -30.00
C GLU A 997 19.48 -4.98 -30.64
N GLY A 998 18.78 -4.99 -31.77
CA GLY A 998 18.68 -6.19 -32.61
C GLY A 998 20.05 -6.54 -33.22
N TYR A 999 20.45 -7.81 -33.15
CA TYR A 999 21.75 -8.25 -33.69
C TYR A 999 21.64 -8.60 -35.20
N GLY A 1000 22.74 -8.75 -35.94
CA GLY A 1000 22.73 -9.16 -37.36
C GLY A 1000 22.32 -8.08 -38.39
N ALA A 1001 22.79 -8.22 -39.63
CA ALA A 1001 22.53 -7.28 -40.72
C ALA A 1001 21.17 -7.53 -41.39
N ALA A 1002 20.49 -6.47 -41.81
CA ALA A 1002 19.47 -6.53 -42.85
C ALA A 1002 20.06 -7.23 -44.08
N ARG A 1003 19.66 -8.48 -44.36
CA ARG A 1003 20.09 -9.17 -45.57
C ARG A 1003 19.33 -8.56 -46.75
N ASP A 1004 20.08 -8.10 -47.75
CA ASP A 1004 19.61 -7.89 -49.11
C ASP A 1004 19.07 -9.22 -49.67
N ASP A 1005 17.82 -9.56 -49.34
CA ASP A 1005 17.07 -10.52 -50.12
C ASP A 1005 16.45 -9.76 -51.29
N ALA A 1006 16.83 -10.15 -52.50
CA ALA A 1006 16.51 -9.49 -53.76
C ALA A 1006 15.00 -9.39 -54.10
N ASP A 1007 14.11 -9.80 -53.20
CA ASP A 1007 12.67 -9.94 -53.42
C ASP A 1007 11.78 -9.02 -52.57
N GLY A 1008 12.36 -8.13 -51.73
CA GLY A 1008 11.62 -7.00 -51.16
C GLY A 1008 10.41 -7.34 -50.27
N GLN A 1009 10.36 -8.55 -49.70
CA GLN A 1009 9.41 -8.92 -48.65
C GLN A 1009 10.09 -8.69 -47.29
N GLY A 1010 9.35 -8.11 -46.34
CA GLY A 1010 9.88 -7.46 -45.14
C GLY A 1010 10.97 -8.21 -44.37
N LEU A 1011 11.93 -7.44 -43.83
CA LEU A 1011 13.09 -7.90 -43.07
C LEU A 1011 12.68 -8.44 -41.68
N ALA A 1012 12.16 -9.67 -41.62
CA ALA A 1012 12.17 -10.44 -40.37
C ALA A 1012 13.62 -10.89 -40.10
N TRP A 1013 14.30 -10.30 -39.11
CA TRP A 1013 15.64 -10.75 -38.76
C TRP A 1013 15.57 -12.03 -37.91
N ARG A 1014 16.28 -13.07 -38.35
CA ARG A 1014 16.32 -14.36 -37.68
C ARG A 1014 17.57 -14.47 -36.81
N PRO A 1015 17.43 -14.63 -35.49
CA PRO A 1015 18.55 -14.95 -34.64
C PRO A 1015 18.98 -16.37 -35.01
N VAL A 1016 20.09 -16.48 -35.74
CA VAL A 1016 20.78 -17.73 -36.05
C VAL A 1016 22.25 -17.51 -35.76
N GLY A 1017 22.91 -18.53 -35.24
CA GLY A 1017 24.35 -18.44 -35.00
C GLY A 1017 25.12 -18.20 -36.29
N SER A 1018 26.29 -17.58 -36.15
CA SER A 1018 27.23 -17.45 -37.27
C SER A 1018 27.54 -18.84 -37.84
N PRO A 1019 27.64 -18.99 -39.18
CA PRO A 1019 28.01 -20.26 -39.77
C PRO A 1019 29.39 -20.70 -39.28
N GLN A 1020 29.45 -21.88 -38.66
CA GLN A 1020 30.67 -22.49 -38.17
C GLN A 1020 31.05 -23.68 -39.04
N GLN A 1021 32.33 -23.75 -39.44
CA GLN A 1021 32.87 -24.94 -40.10
C GLN A 1021 33.08 -26.05 -39.06
N VAL A 1022 32.49 -27.22 -39.27
CA VAL A 1022 32.64 -28.34 -38.35
C VAL A 1022 33.97 -29.06 -38.65
N SER A 1023 34.90 -28.98 -37.69
CA SER A 1023 36.17 -29.71 -37.71
C SER A 1023 36.12 -30.91 -36.77
N SER A 1024 36.65 -32.06 -37.19
CA SER A 1024 36.81 -33.24 -36.33
C SER A 1024 38.29 -33.49 -36.01
N ASP A 1025 38.65 -33.72 -34.74
CA ASP A 1025 40.02 -34.03 -34.27
C ASP A 1025 40.45 -35.50 -34.55
N GLY A 1026 39.82 -36.16 -35.53
CA GLY A 1026 40.11 -37.53 -35.93
C GLY A 1026 41.16 -37.62 -37.05
N PRO A 1027 41.81 -38.78 -37.26
CA PRO A 1027 42.62 -38.99 -38.45
C PRO A 1027 41.75 -38.75 -39.70
N GLU A 1028 42.25 -37.94 -40.63
CA GLU A 1028 41.59 -37.58 -41.90
C GLU A 1028 40.88 -38.82 -42.51
N ALA A 1029 39.57 -38.89 -42.33
CA ALA A 1029 38.75 -39.80 -43.11
C ALA A 1029 38.72 -39.22 -44.53
N GLU A 1030 39.14 -40.02 -45.51
CA GLU A 1030 39.26 -39.63 -46.92
C GLU A 1030 37.95 -39.06 -47.47
N GLY A 1031 37.86 -37.72 -47.59
CA GLY A 1031 36.91 -36.99 -48.43
C GLY A 1031 35.42 -37.16 -48.08
N PRO A 1032 34.54 -36.32 -48.67
CA PRO A 1032 33.10 -36.49 -48.51
C PRO A 1032 32.70 -37.79 -49.21
N SER A 1033 32.43 -38.85 -48.45
CA SER A 1033 31.70 -39.99 -49.02
C SER A 1033 30.31 -39.49 -49.38
N ASP A 1034 29.87 -39.77 -50.61
CA ASP A 1034 28.50 -39.62 -51.10
C ASP A 1034 27.47 -40.33 -50.17
N SER A 1035 27.21 -39.81 -48.96
CA SER A 1035 26.04 -40.19 -48.18
C SER A 1035 24.87 -39.40 -48.73
N ALA A 1036 24.01 -40.09 -49.46
CA ALA A 1036 22.87 -39.58 -50.20
C ALA A 1036 21.88 -38.76 -49.35
N GLY A 1037 22.18 -37.51 -49.00
CA GLY A 1037 21.25 -36.58 -48.33
C GLY A 1037 20.68 -37.04 -46.98
N LEU A 1038 21.18 -38.15 -46.41
CA LEU A 1038 20.67 -38.73 -45.16
C LEU A 1038 21.25 -38.01 -43.94
N ARG A 1039 20.37 -37.68 -42.99
CA ARG A 1039 20.65 -36.96 -41.75
C ARG A 1039 20.16 -37.77 -40.55
N LEU A 1040 20.77 -37.53 -39.40
CA LEU A 1040 20.36 -38.11 -38.12
C LEU A 1040 19.83 -37.02 -37.19
N LEU A 1041 18.59 -37.17 -36.71
CA LEU A 1041 18.05 -36.41 -35.59
C LEU A 1041 18.10 -37.28 -34.32
N PRO A 1042 19.04 -37.02 -33.38
CA PRO A 1042 19.04 -37.69 -32.09
C PRO A 1042 18.02 -37.04 -31.15
N LEU A 1043 17.04 -37.82 -30.69
CA LEU A 1043 16.14 -37.42 -29.61
C LEU A 1043 16.45 -38.23 -28.35
N SER A 1044 16.32 -37.60 -27.19
CA SER A 1044 16.37 -38.33 -25.92
C SER A 1044 15.57 -37.69 -24.82
N ALA A 1045 15.15 -38.52 -23.86
CA ALA A 1045 14.51 -38.06 -22.64
C ALA A 1045 14.81 -38.99 -21.44
N LYS A 1046 14.41 -38.58 -20.23
CA LYS A 1046 14.55 -39.42 -19.02
C LYS A 1046 13.46 -40.49 -18.92
N THR A 1047 12.34 -40.32 -19.61
CA THR A 1047 11.24 -41.29 -19.66
C THR A 1047 10.74 -41.49 -21.09
N PRO A 1048 10.11 -42.64 -21.40
CA PRO A 1048 9.49 -42.87 -22.72
C PRO A 1048 8.40 -41.84 -23.05
N GLU A 1049 7.60 -41.44 -22.07
CA GLU A 1049 6.53 -40.46 -22.25
C GLU A 1049 7.08 -39.08 -22.66
N ALA A 1050 8.16 -38.63 -22.01
CA ALA A 1050 8.85 -37.40 -22.39
C ALA A 1050 9.49 -37.49 -23.78
N LEU A 1051 9.98 -38.67 -24.19
CA LEU A 1051 10.52 -38.87 -25.54
C LEU A 1051 9.42 -38.73 -26.61
N LYS A 1052 8.24 -39.28 -26.34
CA LYS A 1052 7.06 -39.14 -27.20
C LYS A 1052 6.59 -37.68 -27.30
N GLU A 1053 6.42 -37.00 -26.18
CA GLU A 1053 6.01 -35.59 -26.18
C GLU A 1053 7.06 -34.70 -26.87
N LEU A 1054 8.36 -35.01 -26.73
CA LEU A 1054 9.41 -34.30 -27.45
C LEU A 1054 9.25 -34.48 -28.96
N ALA A 1055 8.95 -35.70 -29.43
CA ALA A 1055 8.67 -35.95 -30.85
C ALA A 1055 7.43 -35.16 -31.36
N GLU A 1056 6.37 -35.06 -30.56
CA GLU A 1056 5.19 -34.22 -30.86
C GLU A 1056 5.56 -32.74 -30.98
N ARG A 1057 6.42 -32.24 -30.08
CA ARG A 1057 6.91 -30.85 -30.17
C ARG A 1057 7.77 -30.59 -31.40
N TYR A 1058 8.59 -31.56 -31.83
CA TYR A 1058 9.34 -31.47 -33.09
C TYR A 1058 8.42 -31.52 -34.31
N LEU A 1059 7.32 -32.28 -34.28
CA LEU A 1059 6.29 -32.21 -35.33
C LEU A 1059 5.67 -30.81 -35.41
N SER A 1060 5.27 -30.25 -34.27
CA SER A 1060 4.73 -28.88 -34.23
C SER A 1060 5.74 -27.84 -34.69
N TRP A 1061 7.03 -28.03 -34.39
CA TRP A 1061 8.09 -27.16 -34.89
C TRP A 1061 8.18 -27.24 -36.42
N LEU A 1062 8.21 -28.43 -37.01
CA LEU A 1062 8.24 -28.60 -38.47
C LEU A 1062 7.03 -27.97 -39.17
N ASP A 1063 5.85 -28.03 -38.55
CA ASP A 1063 4.63 -27.43 -39.09
C ASP A 1063 4.70 -25.89 -39.05
N GLY A 1064 5.35 -25.32 -38.03
CA GLY A 1064 5.64 -23.87 -37.95
C GLY A 1064 6.60 -23.36 -39.03
N TYR A 1065 7.43 -24.24 -39.60
CA TYR A 1065 8.33 -23.94 -40.74
C TYR A 1065 7.77 -24.46 -42.08
N GLY A 1066 6.47 -24.77 -42.16
CA GLY A 1066 5.84 -25.40 -43.33
C GLY A 1066 6.08 -24.66 -44.65
N ASP A 1067 5.97 -23.33 -44.65
CA ASP A 1067 6.15 -22.51 -45.86
C ASP A 1067 7.59 -22.53 -46.39
N GLU A 1068 8.58 -22.56 -45.50
CA GLU A 1068 10.01 -22.64 -45.86
C GLU A 1068 10.41 -24.03 -46.34
N LEU A 1069 9.80 -25.06 -45.76
CA LEU A 1069 10.06 -26.46 -46.08
C LEU A 1069 9.32 -26.93 -47.34
N ALA A 1070 8.39 -26.13 -47.90
CA ALA A 1070 7.60 -26.47 -49.07
C ALA A 1070 8.29 -26.18 -50.42
N ASP A 1071 9.39 -25.41 -50.42
CA ASP A 1071 10.03 -24.94 -51.65
C ASP A 1071 10.94 -26.01 -52.30
N ALA A 1072 10.88 -26.16 -53.63
CA ALA A 1072 11.39 -27.33 -54.36
C ALA A 1072 12.93 -27.47 -54.38
N GLY A 1073 13.67 -26.48 -53.88
CA GLY A 1073 15.13 -26.53 -53.63
C GLY A 1073 15.53 -27.26 -52.34
N ALA A 1074 14.57 -27.73 -51.55
CA ALA A 1074 14.73 -28.33 -50.22
C ALA A 1074 15.46 -29.68 -50.17
N ALA A 1075 15.82 -30.29 -51.32
CA ALA A 1075 16.65 -31.50 -51.36
C ALA A 1075 18.03 -31.32 -50.70
N THR A 1076 18.43 -30.08 -50.41
CA THR A 1076 19.67 -29.65 -49.74
C THR A 1076 19.42 -28.69 -48.56
N ASP A 1077 18.27 -28.79 -47.88
CA ASP A 1077 17.83 -27.77 -46.91
C ASP A 1077 18.81 -27.54 -45.73
N PRO A 1078 19.43 -26.35 -45.61
CA PRO A 1078 20.27 -25.98 -44.47
C PRO A 1078 19.54 -26.04 -43.12
N LEU A 1079 18.23 -25.74 -43.05
CA LEU A 1079 17.47 -25.66 -41.80
C LEU A 1079 17.38 -27.02 -41.10
N LEU A 1080 17.00 -28.07 -41.83
CA LEU A 1080 16.92 -29.43 -41.29
C LEU A 1080 18.28 -29.97 -40.84
N SER A 1081 19.36 -29.60 -41.53
CA SER A 1081 20.70 -29.97 -41.12
C SER A 1081 21.18 -29.18 -39.90
N ASP A 1082 20.88 -27.88 -39.81
CA ASP A 1082 21.18 -27.05 -38.64
C ASP A 1082 20.37 -27.51 -37.42
N MET A 1083 19.14 -27.99 -37.63
CA MET A 1083 18.32 -28.66 -36.62
C MET A 1083 18.99 -29.92 -36.11
N ALA A 1084 19.37 -30.83 -37.02
CA ALA A 1084 20.06 -32.07 -36.67
C ALA A 1084 21.38 -31.79 -35.93
N TRP A 1085 22.18 -30.84 -36.42
CA TRP A 1085 23.43 -30.39 -35.78
C TRP A 1085 23.20 -29.87 -34.37
N THR A 1086 22.21 -28.98 -34.21
CA THR A 1086 21.88 -28.35 -32.94
C THR A 1086 21.38 -29.38 -31.93
N ALA A 1087 20.50 -30.29 -32.34
CA ALA A 1087 20.02 -31.39 -31.50
C ALA A 1087 21.14 -32.35 -31.07
N SER A 1088 22.14 -32.54 -31.94
CA SER A 1088 23.23 -33.49 -31.72
C SER A 1088 24.34 -32.98 -30.79
N THR A 1089 24.57 -31.67 -30.75
CA THR A 1089 25.74 -31.11 -30.03
C THR A 1089 25.40 -30.02 -29.03
N GLY A 1090 24.17 -29.51 -29.06
CA GLY A 1090 23.67 -28.45 -28.19
C GLY A 1090 22.62 -28.90 -27.18
N ARG A 1091 22.44 -30.22 -26.99
CA ARG A 1091 21.44 -30.81 -26.08
C ARG A 1091 22.06 -31.93 -25.27
N SER A 1092 21.49 -32.17 -24.08
CA SER A 1092 21.86 -33.34 -23.27
C SER A 1092 21.26 -34.63 -23.85
N HIS A 1093 22.00 -35.74 -23.75
CA HIS A 1093 21.59 -37.04 -24.26
C HIS A 1093 21.27 -38.05 -23.14
N PHE A 1094 19.98 -38.17 -22.80
CA PHE A 1094 19.44 -38.98 -21.71
C PHE A 1094 19.32 -40.48 -22.06
N SER A 1095 18.79 -41.29 -21.15
CA SER A 1095 18.75 -42.76 -21.26
C SER A 1095 17.72 -43.31 -22.24
N CYS A 1096 16.56 -42.66 -22.42
CA CYS A 1096 15.59 -43.05 -23.44
C CYS A 1096 15.98 -42.34 -24.72
N ARG A 1097 16.40 -43.08 -25.76
CA ARG A 1097 17.00 -42.51 -26.99
C ARG A 1097 16.29 -43.01 -28.23
N ALA A 1098 16.17 -42.14 -29.23
CA ALA A 1098 15.75 -42.49 -30.58
C ALA A 1098 16.68 -41.78 -31.59
N GLY A 1099 17.23 -42.54 -32.53
CA GLY A 1099 17.97 -42.00 -33.66
C GLY A 1099 17.09 -42.04 -34.91
N LEU A 1100 16.59 -40.89 -35.35
CA LEU A 1100 15.72 -40.80 -36.51
C LEU A 1100 16.54 -40.47 -37.75
N VAL A 1101 16.58 -41.39 -38.71
CA VAL A 1101 17.26 -41.18 -40.00
C VAL A 1101 16.25 -40.65 -41.02
N PHE A 1102 16.60 -39.56 -41.70
CA PHE A 1102 15.70 -38.90 -42.65
C PHE A 1102 16.47 -38.24 -43.80
N SER A 1103 15.82 -38.03 -44.94
CA SER A 1103 16.36 -37.31 -46.11
C SER A 1103 15.77 -35.92 -46.28
N ASP A 1104 14.53 -35.73 -45.83
CA ASP A 1104 13.71 -34.54 -46.08
C ASP A 1104 12.66 -34.36 -44.96
N ALA A 1105 11.88 -33.27 -45.04
CA ALA A 1105 10.87 -32.94 -44.04
C ALA A 1105 9.72 -33.96 -43.98
N GLU A 1106 9.36 -34.62 -45.09
CA GLU A 1106 8.25 -35.59 -45.12
C GLU A 1106 8.65 -36.91 -44.44
N SER A 1107 9.82 -37.45 -44.79
CA SER A 1107 10.42 -38.62 -44.14
C SER A 1107 10.66 -38.37 -42.65
N LEU A 1108 11.11 -37.17 -42.25
CA LEU A 1108 11.24 -36.81 -40.84
C LEU A 1108 9.89 -36.78 -40.12
N ARG A 1109 8.84 -36.18 -40.71
CA ARG A 1109 7.48 -36.19 -40.14
C ARG A 1109 6.96 -37.62 -39.96
N GLN A 1110 7.22 -38.50 -40.91
CA GLN A 1110 6.84 -39.91 -40.81
C GLN A 1110 7.54 -40.59 -39.63
N GLN A 1111 8.86 -40.44 -39.52
CA GLN A 1111 9.65 -41.04 -38.43
C GLN A 1111 9.22 -40.52 -37.05
N LEU A 1112 8.97 -39.21 -36.92
CA LEU A 1112 8.46 -38.62 -35.68
C LEU A 1112 7.07 -39.16 -35.33
N ARG A 1113 6.14 -39.29 -36.30
CA ARG A 1113 4.80 -39.87 -36.05
C ARG A 1113 4.89 -41.33 -35.60
N THR A 1114 5.76 -42.12 -36.21
CA THR A 1114 6.01 -43.51 -35.77
C THR A 1114 6.52 -43.55 -34.32
N LEU A 1115 7.44 -42.66 -33.94
CA LEU A 1115 7.92 -42.57 -32.55
C LEU A 1115 6.80 -42.18 -31.59
N VAL A 1116 5.87 -41.32 -32.02
CA VAL A 1116 4.69 -40.93 -31.25
C VAL A 1116 3.71 -42.10 -31.07
N ASP A 1117 3.49 -42.90 -32.11
CA ASP A 1117 2.51 -43.99 -32.09
C ASP A 1117 3.02 -45.24 -31.36
N ASP A 1118 4.29 -45.63 -31.56
CA ASP A 1118 4.80 -46.95 -31.12
C ASP A 1118 5.41 -46.94 -29.70
N GLY A 1119 5.79 -45.79 -29.15
CA GLY A 1119 6.23 -45.62 -27.75
C GLY A 1119 7.53 -46.35 -27.33
N GLU A 1120 8.06 -47.25 -28.16
CA GLU A 1120 9.36 -47.90 -28.01
C GLU A 1120 10.33 -47.34 -29.06
N GLY A 1121 11.44 -46.75 -28.60
CA GLY A 1121 12.50 -46.16 -29.43
C GLY A 1121 13.32 -47.15 -30.28
N GLN A 1122 12.74 -48.30 -30.66
CA GLN A 1122 13.34 -49.14 -31.69
C GLN A 1122 12.84 -48.66 -33.05
N ALA A 1123 13.71 -47.96 -33.78
CA ALA A 1123 13.59 -47.94 -35.22
C ALA A 1123 13.50 -49.41 -35.67
N GLN A 1124 12.34 -49.83 -36.17
CA GLN A 1124 12.27 -50.96 -37.08
C GLN A 1124 13.09 -50.56 -38.30
N THR A 1125 14.39 -50.83 -38.27
CA THR A 1125 15.13 -51.11 -39.48
C THR A 1125 14.38 -52.27 -40.12
N ASP A 1126 13.68 -51.99 -41.22
CA ASP A 1126 13.06 -53.01 -42.05
C ASP A 1126 14.15 -54.04 -42.38
N LYS A 1127 14.13 -55.18 -41.68
CA LYS A 1127 15.12 -56.26 -41.81
C LYS A 1127 15.10 -56.91 -43.20
N SER A 1128 14.30 -56.41 -44.14
CA SER A 1128 14.15 -56.94 -45.49
C SER A 1128 15.05 -56.29 -46.55
N ALA A 1129 15.90 -55.31 -46.20
CA ALA A 1129 16.81 -54.65 -47.16
C ALA A 1129 18.33 -54.80 -46.87
N HIS A 1130 18.74 -55.73 -45.99
CA HIS A 1130 20.17 -55.94 -45.69
C HIS A 1130 20.87 -56.89 -46.67
N GLU A 1131 21.15 -56.41 -47.87
CA GLU A 1131 22.27 -56.89 -48.71
C GLU A 1131 22.92 -55.68 -49.42
N GLY A 1132 23.62 -54.84 -48.65
CA GLY A 1132 24.41 -53.69 -49.13
C GLY A 1132 24.89 -52.88 -47.92
N GLY A 1133 26.18 -52.57 -47.84
CA GLY A 1133 26.84 -52.05 -46.63
C GLY A 1133 26.12 -50.86 -45.96
N GLU A 1134 25.94 -50.94 -44.64
CA GLU A 1134 25.30 -49.90 -43.84
C GLU A 1134 26.06 -48.56 -43.97
N GLY A 1135 25.33 -47.48 -44.25
CA GLY A 1135 25.87 -46.14 -44.21
C GLY A 1135 26.21 -45.73 -42.77
N ILE A 1136 27.18 -44.81 -42.64
CA ILE A 1136 27.69 -44.33 -41.34
C ILE A 1136 26.57 -43.70 -40.49
N VAL A 1137 25.59 -43.06 -41.12
CA VAL A 1137 24.46 -42.38 -40.46
C VAL A 1137 23.49 -43.38 -39.84
N GLU A 1138 23.10 -44.44 -40.57
CA GLU A 1138 22.22 -45.49 -40.03
C GLU A 1138 22.88 -46.27 -38.89
N ALA A 1139 24.17 -46.59 -39.03
CA ALA A 1139 24.93 -47.24 -37.97
C ALA A 1139 24.98 -46.35 -36.71
N SER A 1140 25.24 -45.05 -36.87
CA SER A 1140 25.26 -44.09 -35.75
C SER A 1140 23.89 -43.97 -35.08
N ALA A 1141 22.80 -44.00 -35.84
CA ALA A 1141 21.44 -43.97 -35.31
C ALA A 1141 21.13 -45.19 -34.42
N ALA A 1142 21.53 -46.39 -34.89
CA ALA A 1142 21.37 -47.64 -34.14
C ALA A 1142 22.23 -47.67 -32.87
N GLU A 1143 23.51 -47.27 -32.96
CA GLU A 1143 24.41 -47.15 -31.81
C GLU A 1143 23.85 -46.18 -30.75
N TYR A 1144 23.33 -45.03 -31.18
CA TYR A 1144 22.73 -44.04 -30.29
C TYR A 1144 21.47 -44.59 -29.58
N ALA A 1145 20.57 -45.24 -30.32
CA ALA A 1145 19.37 -45.87 -29.76
C ALA A 1145 19.71 -46.98 -28.74
N ASP A 1146 20.80 -47.71 -28.95
CA ASP A 1146 21.33 -48.71 -28.02
C ASP A 1146 22.03 -48.11 -26.77
N GLY A 1147 22.05 -46.77 -26.64
CA GLY A 1147 22.67 -46.10 -25.49
C GLY A 1147 24.18 -45.89 -25.61
N ARG A 1148 24.78 -46.18 -26.77
CA ARG A 1148 26.21 -45.99 -27.01
C ARG A 1148 26.51 -44.52 -27.33
N ALA A 1149 27.75 -44.09 -27.06
CA ALA A 1149 28.18 -42.72 -27.32
C ALA A 1149 28.51 -42.56 -28.80
N VAL A 1150 27.97 -41.50 -29.42
CA VAL A 1150 28.20 -41.17 -30.83
C VAL A 1150 28.98 -39.86 -30.90
N ALA A 1151 30.03 -39.82 -31.70
CA ALA A 1151 30.81 -38.61 -31.96
C ALA A 1151 30.10 -37.78 -33.03
N PHE A 1152 29.03 -37.08 -32.65
CA PHE A 1152 28.15 -36.40 -33.60
C PHE A 1152 28.87 -35.39 -34.51
N GLU A 1153 29.92 -34.73 -34.04
CA GLU A 1153 30.73 -33.80 -34.84
C GLU A 1153 31.33 -34.45 -36.10
N SER A 1154 31.60 -35.76 -36.07
CA SER A 1154 32.11 -36.48 -37.25
C SER A 1154 31.07 -36.60 -38.37
N LEU A 1155 29.77 -36.61 -38.06
CA LEU A 1155 28.68 -36.72 -39.04
C LEU A 1155 28.50 -35.45 -39.87
N PHE A 1156 28.99 -34.32 -39.39
CA PHE A 1156 28.88 -33.01 -40.05
C PHE A 1156 30.25 -32.47 -40.48
N SER A 1157 31.32 -33.28 -40.39
CA SER A 1157 32.70 -32.84 -40.64
C SER A 1157 32.87 -32.29 -42.06
N GLY A 1158 33.43 -31.09 -42.18
CA GLY A 1158 33.59 -30.37 -43.45
C GLY A 1158 32.37 -29.58 -43.90
N GLU A 1159 31.23 -29.69 -43.19
CA GLU A 1159 30.06 -28.87 -43.43
C GLU A 1159 30.14 -27.53 -42.68
N THR A 1160 29.31 -26.57 -43.10
CA THR A 1160 29.11 -25.31 -42.37
C THR A 1160 27.72 -25.32 -41.76
N ARG A 1161 27.62 -25.18 -40.43
CA ARG A 1161 26.37 -25.31 -39.67
C ARG A 1161 26.14 -24.14 -38.73
N ARG A 1162 24.87 -23.91 -38.40
CA ARG A 1162 24.43 -22.83 -37.49
C ARG A 1162 23.67 -23.40 -36.30
N ARG A 1163 23.72 -22.67 -35.19
CA ARG A 1163 22.86 -22.90 -34.02
C ARG A 1163 21.48 -22.27 -34.24
N ILE A 1164 20.42 -23.03 -34.02
CA ILE A 1164 19.02 -22.58 -34.17
C ILE A 1164 18.17 -22.89 -32.92
N SER A 1165 17.00 -22.26 -32.79
CA SER A 1165 16.01 -22.61 -31.75
C SER A 1165 15.43 -23.99 -32.03
N LEU A 1166 15.45 -24.87 -31.03
CA LEU A 1166 14.75 -26.15 -31.07
C LEU A 1166 13.77 -26.29 -29.89
N PRO A 1167 12.73 -27.12 -30.03
CA PRO A 1167 11.80 -27.40 -28.94
C PRO A 1167 12.51 -27.80 -27.65
N ALA A 1168 12.04 -27.28 -26.53
CA ALA A 1168 12.62 -27.57 -25.21
C ALA A 1168 12.06 -28.86 -24.59
N TYR A 1169 12.77 -29.38 -23.59
CA TYR A 1169 12.42 -30.62 -22.90
C TYR A 1169 10.98 -30.61 -22.32
N PRO A 1170 10.19 -31.69 -22.52
CA PRO A 1170 8.87 -31.85 -21.94
C PRO A 1170 8.92 -32.42 -20.52
N PHE A 1171 8.97 -31.53 -19.51
CA PHE A 1171 8.95 -31.92 -18.10
C PHE A 1171 7.68 -32.72 -17.75
N GLN A 1172 7.86 -33.86 -17.07
CA GLN A 1172 6.77 -34.77 -16.72
C GLN A 1172 6.15 -34.34 -15.38
N ARG A 1173 5.42 -33.23 -15.43
CA ARG A 1173 4.93 -32.53 -14.24
C ARG A 1173 3.87 -33.35 -13.49
N LYS A 1174 3.99 -33.37 -12.17
CA LYS A 1174 3.01 -33.93 -11.23
C LYS A 1174 2.66 -32.91 -10.17
N ARG A 1175 1.47 -33.02 -9.56
CA ARG A 1175 1.02 -32.13 -8.49
C ARG A 1175 1.84 -32.31 -7.21
N TYR A 1176 2.32 -31.20 -6.66
CA TYR A 1176 3.03 -31.05 -5.39
C TYR A 1176 2.55 -29.76 -4.68
N TRP A 1177 1.57 -29.88 -3.80
CA TRP A 1177 0.97 -28.73 -3.10
C TRP A 1177 0.68 -29.00 -1.62
N VAL A 1178 1.11 -28.13 -0.71
CA VAL A 1178 0.78 -28.33 0.71
C VAL A 1178 -0.71 -28.05 0.95
N ASP A 1179 -1.49 -29.11 1.20
CA ASP A 1179 -2.91 -28.98 1.54
C ASP A 1179 -3.10 -28.60 3.02
N ALA A 1180 -4.07 -27.74 3.31
CA ALA A 1180 -4.41 -27.32 4.68
C ALA A 1180 -5.07 -28.44 5.52
N SER A 1181 -5.47 -29.54 4.89
CA SER A 1181 -6.25 -30.64 5.49
C SER A 1181 -5.47 -31.93 5.78
N GLN A 1182 -4.14 -31.94 5.61
CA GLN A 1182 -3.28 -33.10 5.90
C GLN A 1182 -2.32 -32.92 7.07
#